data_AF-L8PBP0-F1
#
_entry.id   AF-L8PBP0-F1
#
_cell.length_a   1.000
_cell.length_b   1.000
_cell.length_c   1.000
_cell.angle_alpha   90.00
_cell.angle_beta   90.00
_cell.angle_gamma   90.00
#
_symmetry.space_group_name_H-M   'P 1'
#
loop_
_entity.id
_entity.type
_entity.pdbx_description
1 polymer ?
#
loop_
_entity_poly.entity_id
_entity_poly.type
_entity_poly.pdbx_seq_one_letter_code
_entity_poly.pdbx_strand_id
1 'polypeptide(L)'
;MQSQDVAPRPAPASADPVVDVERAEAALVEHYPRLVRLAYLVLPPSLGRNRRVLTAHSLTQRALPRGRAAATPVIPAQSTGRDGDPGYAFLRLRILRAALEAGLPLRRLAWPKRSQLPPLLPQVWGLRLFPRSGGADELALDQRLSALSGPARAAYVLRGLDKLPDGDLREVLTAAGVQDVDDALEEADALAEQYALLDSPEFDPCSLQARPTDLMRRRQHAKAALAAGAALLVCGALLGLPGEGWGPDGPAAPSYAQNPAAEAALDPAQLTRVPPLAWQSSARTDFSVWPARGDLTDDSALLRRALAVWARPGETVAVSATPGTPSGGPAGAPQLLYAGTVDTARVVLLYDGLRIARYAEPTDGTAGAALDFSRVDGATRAEASAVVLSRADGNVRYLMAPWVKKAAERDLLKPRAGAMDLTVSGGVTSPLASPVTQRTGTCTSWNVLQVTDSTGTRLLTDLAELVPARLTAGRPWAAEDVTGVAALTRWAPYSCWLGAMRSAGVRTVNAWAYARQPLPDGSGSADWMCTRAETWRGGGERVLAQFRAPGTARAAVAAKAQNVSACGARDPHVLAGVLWKAKAGGWYLLAAGTRDTESIRATGGVRGTSRDSLLTVRAEQGARAELKGTLESGRSIDGLQ
;
A
#
# COMPACT_ATOMS: atom_id res chain seq x y z
N MET A 1 56.81 -60.35 -4.27
CA MET A 1 56.91 -61.30 -5.40
C MET A 1 55.96 -60.85 -6.49
N GLN A 2 56.46 -60.85 -7.72
CA GLN A 2 55.77 -60.47 -8.95
C GLN A 2 54.57 -61.38 -9.26
N SER A 3 53.62 -60.87 -10.05
CA SER A 3 53.26 -61.53 -11.31
C SER A 3 52.58 -60.55 -12.26
N GLN A 4 53.14 -60.47 -13.46
CA GLN A 4 52.48 -60.05 -14.69
C GLN A 4 51.71 -61.23 -15.30
N ASP A 5 50.77 -60.86 -16.19
CA ASP A 5 50.09 -61.62 -17.25
C ASP A 5 48.92 -62.56 -16.87
N VAL A 6 47.71 -62.20 -17.34
CA VAL A 6 47.05 -62.79 -18.53
C VAL A 6 45.80 -61.93 -18.87
N ALA A 7 45.69 -61.48 -20.12
CA ALA A 7 44.56 -60.73 -20.65
C ALA A 7 43.36 -61.64 -21.04
N PRO A 8 42.11 -61.12 -21.05
CA PRO A 8 41.07 -61.57 -21.94
C PRO A 8 40.77 -60.59 -23.09
N ARG A 9 40.45 -61.20 -24.22
CA ARG A 9 40.13 -60.70 -25.57
C ARG A 9 39.03 -59.62 -25.64
N PRO A 10 38.98 -58.84 -26.75
CA PRO A 10 38.05 -57.73 -26.92
C PRO A 10 36.62 -58.23 -27.15
N ALA A 11 35.67 -57.65 -26.43
CA ALA A 11 34.25 -57.72 -26.79
C ALA A 11 34.00 -56.82 -28.00
N PRO A 12 33.09 -57.20 -28.91
CA PRO A 12 32.96 -56.62 -30.24
C PRO A 12 32.47 -55.16 -30.19
N ALA A 13 33.01 -54.34 -31.08
CA ALA A 13 32.49 -53.03 -31.41
C ALA A 13 31.11 -53.18 -32.06
N SER A 14 30.06 -52.72 -31.39
CA SER A 14 28.83 -52.18 -31.99
C SER A 14 27.86 -51.75 -30.88
N ALA A 15 27.96 -50.50 -30.45
CA ALA A 15 26.86 -49.83 -29.78
C ALA A 15 26.92 -48.37 -30.19
N ASP A 16 25.97 -47.97 -31.04
CA ASP A 16 25.75 -46.59 -31.45
C ASP A 16 25.79 -45.65 -30.24
N PRO A 17 26.38 -44.43 -30.35
CA PRO A 17 26.46 -43.53 -29.21
C PRO A 17 25.06 -43.06 -28.82
N VAL A 18 24.48 -43.67 -27.79
CA VAL A 18 23.25 -43.16 -27.17
C VAL A 18 23.61 -41.86 -26.46
N VAL A 19 23.03 -40.75 -26.90
CA VAL A 19 23.20 -39.46 -26.22
C VAL A 19 22.43 -39.47 -24.91
N ASP A 20 23.15 -39.53 -23.79
CA ASP A 20 22.55 -39.44 -22.45
C ASP A 20 21.96 -38.04 -22.20
N VAL A 21 20.92 -37.98 -21.38
CA VAL A 21 20.18 -36.75 -21.05
C VAL A 21 21.12 -35.70 -20.46
N GLU A 22 22.04 -36.12 -19.58
CA GLU A 22 23.04 -35.23 -18.95
C GLU A 22 23.96 -34.58 -19.99
N ARG A 23 24.31 -35.30 -21.05
CA ARG A 23 25.15 -34.78 -22.14
C ARG A 23 24.39 -33.80 -23.02
N ALA A 24 23.11 -34.07 -23.30
CA ALA A 24 22.24 -33.12 -24.00
C ALA A 24 21.97 -31.87 -23.15
N GLU A 25 21.84 -31.99 -21.83
CA GLU A 25 21.69 -30.84 -20.93
C GLU A 25 22.95 -29.97 -20.89
N ALA A 26 24.13 -30.58 -20.75
CA ALA A 26 25.40 -29.86 -20.80
C ALA A 26 25.58 -29.11 -22.14
N ALA A 27 25.33 -29.78 -23.26
CA ALA A 27 25.39 -29.18 -24.59
C ALA A 27 24.38 -28.05 -24.79
N LEU A 28 23.17 -28.18 -24.22
CA LEU A 28 22.15 -27.13 -24.29
C LEU A 28 22.60 -25.88 -23.55
N VAL A 29 23.18 -26.03 -22.36
CA VAL A 29 23.67 -24.90 -21.55
C VAL A 29 24.87 -24.23 -22.24
N GLU A 30 25.83 -25.03 -22.71
CA GLU A 30 27.04 -24.53 -23.36
C GLU A 30 26.75 -23.79 -24.67
N HIS A 31 25.83 -24.33 -25.48
CA HIS A 31 25.55 -23.83 -26.82
C HIS A 31 24.18 -23.14 -26.97
N TYR A 32 23.55 -22.74 -25.86
CA TYR A 32 22.19 -22.16 -25.88
C TYR A 32 22.06 -21.00 -26.88
N PRO A 33 22.94 -19.97 -26.90
CA PRO A 33 22.79 -18.85 -27.83
C PRO A 33 22.88 -19.29 -29.30
N ARG A 34 23.78 -20.23 -29.62
CA ARG A 34 23.98 -20.77 -30.97
C ARG A 34 22.76 -21.56 -31.44
N LEU A 35 22.18 -22.40 -30.56
CA LEU A 35 20.99 -23.20 -30.85
C LEU A 35 19.71 -22.34 -31.03
N VAL A 36 19.52 -21.30 -30.21
CA VAL A 36 18.39 -20.38 -30.38
C VAL A 36 18.57 -19.55 -31.67
N ARG A 37 19.80 -19.11 -31.99
CA ARG A 37 20.11 -18.40 -33.24
C ARG A 37 19.81 -19.24 -34.47
N LEU A 38 20.20 -20.52 -34.48
CA LEU A 38 19.82 -21.48 -35.52
C LEU A 38 18.29 -21.54 -35.69
N ALA A 39 17.54 -21.70 -34.60
CA ALA A 39 16.08 -21.73 -34.66
C ALA A 39 15.49 -20.42 -35.21
N TYR A 40 15.99 -19.27 -34.76
CA TYR A 40 15.51 -17.94 -35.18
C TYR A 40 15.66 -17.72 -36.69
N LEU A 41 16.79 -18.10 -37.25
CA LEU A 41 17.11 -17.92 -38.67
C LEU A 41 16.33 -18.87 -39.58
N VAL A 42 16.04 -20.09 -39.13
CA VAL A 42 15.26 -21.07 -39.91
C VAL A 42 13.77 -20.73 -39.92
N LEU A 43 13.24 -20.22 -38.80
CA LEU A 43 11.83 -19.89 -38.65
C LEU A 43 11.32 -18.92 -39.72
N PRO A 44 10.09 -19.12 -40.24
CA PRO A 44 9.58 -18.34 -41.36
C PRO A 44 9.38 -16.86 -40.98
N PRO A 45 9.69 -15.92 -41.90
CA PRO A 45 9.51 -14.49 -41.66
C PRO A 45 8.04 -14.10 -41.42
N SER A 46 7.09 -14.90 -41.90
CA SER A 46 5.64 -14.70 -41.71
C SER A 46 5.20 -14.68 -40.25
N LEU A 47 5.97 -15.26 -39.33
CA LEU A 47 5.69 -15.18 -37.89
C LEU A 47 5.87 -13.75 -37.35
N GLY A 48 6.67 -12.91 -38.03
CA GLY A 48 7.08 -11.59 -37.56
C GLY A 48 8.19 -11.67 -36.50
N ARG A 49 9.07 -10.65 -36.48
CA ARG A 49 10.31 -10.64 -35.67
C ARG A 49 10.10 -11.02 -34.19
N ASN A 50 9.11 -10.41 -33.51
CA ASN A 50 8.83 -10.69 -32.09
C ASN A 50 8.37 -12.13 -31.83
N ARG A 51 7.50 -12.69 -32.68
CA ARG A 51 7.03 -14.06 -32.51
C ARG A 51 8.13 -15.06 -32.85
N ARG A 52 8.97 -14.78 -33.86
CA ARG A 52 10.16 -15.59 -34.18
C ARG A 52 11.09 -15.73 -32.97
N VAL A 53 11.36 -14.65 -32.23
CA VAL A 53 12.19 -14.68 -31.00
C VAL A 53 11.58 -15.64 -29.96
N LEU A 54 10.30 -15.45 -29.61
CA LEU A 54 9.66 -16.27 -28.60
C LEU A 54 9.54 -17.75 -29.02
N THR A 55 9.25 -18.00 -30.31
CA THR A 55 9.20 -19.35 -30.85
C THR A 55 10.57 -20.00 -30.81
N ALA A 56 11.65 -19.32 -31.22
CA ALA A 56 13.02 -19.85 -31.20
C ALA A 56 13.45 -20.31 -29.79
N HIS A 57 13.20 -19.49 -28.76
CA HIS A 57 13.45 -19.88 -27.37
C HIS A 57 12.61 -21.08 -26.94
N SER A 58 11.31 -21.07 -27.28
CA SER A 58 10.42 -22.16 -26.89
C SER A 58 10.81 -23.50 -27.53
N LEU A 59 11.28 -23.50 -28.78
CA LEU A 59 11.73 -24.69 -29.47
C LEU A 59 13.02 -25.22 -28.84
N THR A 60 13.95 -24.33 -28.52
CA THR A 60 15.24 -24.68 -27.89
C THR A 60 15.04 -25.24 -26.48
N GLN A 61 14.21 -24.62 -25.65
CA GLN A 61 13.89 -25.11 -24.30
C GLN A 61 13.15 -26.45 -24.29
N ARG A 62 12.41 -26.76 -25.37
CA ARG A 62 11.69 -28.04 -25.53
C ARG A 62 12.52 -29.12 -26.24
N ALA A 63 13.77 -28.81 -26.61
CA ALA A 63 14.64 -29.74 -27.33
C ALA A 63 15.20 -30.86 -26.43
N LEU A 64 15.16 -30.70 -25.10
CA LEU A 64 15.62 -31.75 -24.18
C LEU A 64 14.80 -33.04 -24.33
N PRO A 65 15.45 -34.22 -24.33
CA PRO A 65 14.77 -35.52 -24.32
C PRO A 65 13.98 -35.71 -23.03
N ARG A 66 12.80 -36.32 -23.13
CA ARG A 66 12.04 -36.80 -21.97
C ARG A 66 12.29 -38.30 -21.87
N GLY A 67 13.32 -38.70 -21.14
CA GLY A 67 13.77 -40.10 -20.98
C GLY A 67 15.01 -40.47 -21.82
N ARG A 68 15.55 -41.69 -21.65
CA ARG A 68 16.64 -42.25 -22.47
C ARG A 68 16.15 -42.42 -23.92
N ALA A 69 16.36 -41.42 -24.76
CA ALA A 69 16.06 -41.50 -26.17
C ALA A 69 17.24 -42.12 -26.91
N ALA A 70 17.04 -43.28 -27.53
CA ALA A 70 18.00 -43.82 -28.50
C ALA A 70 17.95 -42.95 -29.76
N ALA A 71 19.00 -42.14 -29.97
CA ALA A 71 19.21 -41.45 -31.23
C ALA A 71 20.69 -41.60 -31.60
N THR A 72 20.92 -42.25 -32.74
CA THR A 72 22.22 -42.33 -33.41
C THR A 72 22.65 -40.91 -33.81
N PRO A 73 23.80 -40.38 -33.35
CA PRO A 73 24.40 -39.22 -33.99
C PRO A 73 24.68 -39.60 -35.46
N VAL A 74 24.02 -38.92 -36.39
CA VAL A 74 24.09 -39.26 -37.82
C VAL A 74 25.47 -38.94 -38.41
N ILE A 75 26.29 -38.13 -37.73
CA ILE A 75 27.66 -37.82 -38.16
C ILE A 75 28.65 -38.71 -37.39
N PRO A 76 29.43 -39.58 -38.05
CA PRO A 76 30.53 -40.30 -37.41
C PRO A 76 31.56 -39.30 -36.86
N ALA A 77 32.03 -39.52 -35.64
CA ALA A 77 33.01 -38.68 -34.96
C ALA A 77 34.40 -38.75 -35.63
N GLN A 78 34.55 -38.18 -36.82
CA GLN A 78 35.83 -37.86 -37.45
C GLN A 78 35.73 -36.53 -38.23
N SER A 79 35.36 -35.45 -37.54
CA SER A 79 35.71 -34.10 -37.99
C SER A 79 36.57 -33.45 -36.91
N THR A 80 37.77 -33.01 -37.28
CA THR A 80 38.79 -32.45 -36.38
C THR A 80 38.49 -30.99 -36.03
N GLY A 81 37.27 -30.73 -35.57
CA GLY A 81 36.79 -29.43 -35.14
C GLY A 81 36.02 -29.54 -33.83
N ARG A 82 35.90 -28.43 -33.13
CA ARG A 82 35.21 -28.27 -31.83
C ARG A 82 33.71 -28.67 -31.85
N ASP A 83 33.19 -29.14 -32.99
CA ASP A 83 31.79 -29.49 -33.29
C ASP A 83 31.49 -31.00 -33.19
N GLY A 84 32.40 -31.80 -32.63
CA GLY A 84 32.24 -33.24 -32.41
C GLY A 84 31.41 -33.64 -31.17
N ASP A 85 30.66 -32.72 -30.53
CA ASP A 85 29.83 -33.07 -29.38
C ASP A 85 28.51 -33.76 -29.82
N PRO A 86 28.31 -35.04 -29.45
CA PRO A 86 27.07 -35.76 -29.77
C PRO A 86 25.82 -35.09 -29.19
N GLY A 87 25.96 -34.39 -28.05
CA GLY A 87 24.87 -33.63 -27.41
C GLY A 87 24.41 -32.47 -28.29
N TYR A 88 25.34 -31.65 -28.77
CA TYR A 88 25.06 -30.55 -29.70
C TYR A 88 24.44 -31.05 -31.01
N ALA A 89 25.02 -32.09 -31.63
CA ALA A 89 24.51 -32.64 -32.90
C ALA A 89 23.07 -33.16 -32.77
N PHE A 90 22.74 -33.82 -31.65
CA PHE A 90 21.39 -34.27 -31.33
C PHE A 90 20.40 -33.10 -31.17
N LEU A 91 20.78 -32.08 -30.40
CA LEU A 91 19.94 -30.89 -30.18
C LEU A 91 19.72 -30.11 -31.47
N ARG A 92 20.76 -29.93 -32.29
CA ARG A 92 20.70 -29.27 -33.59
C ARG A 92 19.64 -29.92 -34.48
N LEU A 93 19.72 -31.24 -34.66
CA LEU A 93 18.77 -31.98 -35.50
C LEU A 93 17.32 -31.80 -35.03
N ARG A 94 17.10 -31.87 -33.72
CA ARG A 94 15.76 -31.74 -33.13
C ARG A 94 15.20 -30.33 -33.25
N ILE A 95 16.02 -29.31 -33.03
CA ILE A 95 15.62 -27.91 -33.17
C ILE A 95 15.36 -27.58 -34.64
N LEU A 96 16.21 -28.04 -35.54
CA LEU A 96 16.06 -27.86 -36.98
C LEU A 96 14.73 -28.44 -37.48
N ARG A 97 14.44 -29.70 -37.12
CA ARG A 97 13.16 -30.35 -37.44
C ARG A 97 11.98 -29.54 -36.91
N ALA A 98 12.04 -29.11 -35.64
CA ALA A 98 10.94 -28.36 -35.04
C ALA A 98 10.74 -26.96 -35.66
N ALA A 99 11.82 -26.29 -36.08
CA ALA A 99 11.77 -25.00 -36.75
C ALA A 99 11.19 -25.10 -38.17
N LEU A 100 11.57 -26.14 -38.93
CA LEU A 100 10.99 -26.45 -40.24
C LEU A 100 9.49 -26.79 -40.12
N GLU A 101 9.12 -27.61 -39.13
CA GLU A 101 7.71 -27.95 -38.87
C GLU A 101 6.84 -26.73 -38.51
N ALA A 102 7.41 -25.78 -37.75
CA ALA A 102 6.72 -24.55 -37.36
C ALA A 102 6.34 -23.65 -38.56
N GLY A 103 7.01 -23.84 -39.71
CA GLY A 103 6.73 -23.13 -40.95
C GLY A 103 5.75 -23.81 -41.92
N LEU A 104 5.31 -25.03 -41.62
CA LEU A 104 4.34 -25.74 -42.46
C LEU A 104 2.93 -25.13 -42.34
N PRO A 105 2.16 -25.06 -43.43
CA PRO A 105 0.79 -24.55 -43.39
C PRO A 105 -0.11 -25.44 -42.54
N LEU A 106 -0.95 -24.82 -41.70
CA LEU A 106 -1.97 -25.52 -40.92
C LEU A 106 -3.05 -26.08 -41.86
N ARG A 107 -3.03 -27.40 -42.10
CA ARG A 107 -4.09 -28.06 -42.85
C ARG A 107 -5.34 -28.19 -41.98
N ARG A 108 -6.52 -27.84 -42.52
CA ARG A 108 -7.81 -27.81 -41.78
C ARG A 108 -8.21 -29.13 -41.11
N LEU A 109 -7.62 -30.26 -41.50
CA LEU A 109 -7.93 -31.62 -41.02
C LEU A 109 -6.83 -32.24 -40.15
N ALA A 110 -5.69 -31.56 -39.96
CA ALA A 110 -4.59 -32.08 -39.14
C ALA A 110 -4.51 -31.31 -37.82
N TRP A 111 -4.37 -32.04 -36.71
CA TRP A 111 -4.12 -31.42 -35.41
C TRP A 111 -2.78 -30.66 -35.45
N PRO A 112 -2.73 -29.41 -34.97
CA PRO A 112 -1.50 -28.63 -34.99
C PRO A 112 -0.43 -29.31 -34.13
N LYS A 113 0.79 -29.42 -34.67
CA LYS A 113 1.92 -29.93 -33.90
C LYS A 113 2.28 -28.94 -32.80
N ARG A 114 2.88 -29.42 -31.70
CA ARG A 114 3.33 -28.56 -30.58
C ARG A 114 4.30 -27.45 -31.01
N SER A 115 5.05 -27.66 -32.09
CA SER A 115 5.95 -26.69 -32.73
C SER A 115 5.20 -25.52 -33.42
N GLN A 116 3.93 -25.72 -33.79
CA GLN A 116 3.09 -24.74 -34.48
C GLN A 116 2.19 -23.93 -33.52
N LEU A 117 2.04 -24.40 -32.27
CA LEU A 117 1.27 -23.71 -31.23
C LEU A 117 2.04 -22.48 -30.69
N PRO A 118 1.34 -21.39 -30.32
CA PRO A 118 1.99 -20.23 -29.73
C PRO A 118 2.73 -20.61 -28.43
N PRO A 119 3.89 -19.99 -28.15
CA PRO A 119 4.69 -20.32 -26.98
C PRO A 119 3.98 -19.91 -25.69
N LEU A 120 4.01 -20.78 -24.67
CA LEU A 120 3.58 -20.47 -23.30
C LEU A 120 4.71 -19.80 -22.51
N LEU A 121 5.38 -18.83 -23.13
CA LEU A 121 6.37 -17.99 -22.43
C LEU A 121 5.64 -16.78 -21.85
N PRO A 122 6.02 -16.29 -20.65
CA PRO A 122 5.39 -15.11 -20.06
C PRO A 122 5.53 -13.92 -21.01
N GLN A 123 4.40 -13.36 -21.42
CA GLN A 123 4.34 -12.16 -22.27
C GLN A 123 4.07 -10.95 -21.40
N VAL A 124 4.97 -9.96 -21.43
CA VAL A 124 4.75 -8.68 -20.77
C VAL A 124 3.81 -7.84 -21.64
N TRP A 125 2.62 -7.56 -21.11
CA TRP A 125 1.63 -6.81 -21.84
C TRP A 125 2.12 -5.37 -22.09
N GLY A 126 2.11 -4.94 -23.35
CA GLY A 126 2.57 -3.61 -23.76
C GLY A 126 4.01 -3.52 -24.25
N LEU A 127 4.80 -4.61 -24.21
CA LEU A 127 6.16 -4.66 -24.72
C LEU A 127 6.33 -5.73 -25.81
N ARG A 128 7.19 -5.45 -26.80
CA ARG A 128 7.66 -6.40 -27.82
C ARG A 128 9.18 -6.49 -27.77
N LEU A 129 9.69 -7.71 -27.93
CA LEU A 129 11.11 -8.02 -27.93
C LEU A 129 11.59 -8.17 -29.37
N PHE A 130 12.72 -7.54 -29.68
CA PHE A 130 13.38 -7.63 -30.97
C PHE A 130 14.88 -7.82 -30.76
N PRO A 131 15.60 -8.58 -31.61
CA PRO A 131 17.06 -8.52 -31.66
C PRO A 131 17.53 -7.09 -31.94
N ARG A 132 18.79 -6.78 -31.60
CA ARG A 132 19.36 -5.46 -31.93
C ARG A 132 19.34 -5.24 -33.44
N SER A 133 18.96 -4.05 -33.89
CA SER A 133 19.04 -3.71 -35.31
C SER A 133 20.50 -3.76 -35.79
N GLY A 134 20.75 -4.46 -36.89
CA GLY A 134 22.03 -4.46 -37.60
C GLY A 134 22.13 -3.29 -38.57
N GLY A 135 23.23 -3.27 -39.33
CA GLY A 135 23.47 -2.31 -40.40
C GLY A 135 22.70 -2.66 -41.68
N ALA A 136 23.05 -1.97 -42.77
CA ALA A 136 22.41 -2.18 -44.07
C ALA A 136 22.65 -3.59 -44.64
N ASP A 137 23.83 -4.16 -44.36
CA ASP A 137 24.23 -5.48 -44.87
C ASP A 137 23.45 -6.61 -44.19
N GLU A 138 23.26 -6.53 -42.86
CA GLU A 138 22.44 -7.48 -42.11
C GLU A 138 20.96 -7.41 -42.52
N LEU A 139 20.43 -6.21 -42.75
CA LEU A 139 19.06 -6.04 -43.27
C LEU A 139 18.92 -6.63 -44.68
N ALA A 140 19.89 -6.40 -45.56
CA ALA A 140 19.90 -6.98 -46.90
C ALA A 140 20.01 -8.51 -46.86
N LEU A 141 20.72 -9.08 -45.88
CA LEU A 141 20.77 -10.53 -45.67
C LEU A 141 19.43 -11.07 -45.11
N ASP A 142 18.79 -10.43 -44.12
CA ASP A 142 17.47 -10.85 -43.60
C ASP A 142 16.40 -10.85 -44.71
N GLN A 143 16.44 -9.87 -45.63
CA GLN A 143 15.55 -9.81 -46.79
C GLN A 143 15.78 -10.98 -47.76
N ARG A 144 17.05 -11.27 -48.09
CA ARG A 144 17.41 -12.40 -48.97
C ARG A 144 17.06 -13.75 -48.36
N LEU A 145 17.37 -13.97 -47.08
CA LEU A 145 16.98 -15.17 -46.35
C LEU A 145 15.45 -15.33 -46.26
N SER A 146 14.71 -14.23 -46.14
CA SER A 146 13.25 -14.25 -46.11
C SER A 146 12.61 -14.70 -47.43
N ALA A 147 13.34 -14.60 -48.55
CA ALA A 147 12.88 -15.06 -49.87
C ALA A 147 13.10 -16.56 -50.09
N LEU A 148 14.04 -17.18 -49.37
CA LEU A 148 14.33 -18.61 -49.47
C LEU A 148 13.21 -19.49 -48.88
N SER A 149 13.13 -20.73 -49.35
CA SER A 149 12.37 -21.79 -48.69
C SER A 149 12.92 -22.09 -47.28
N GLY A 150 12.11 -22.76 -46.45
CA GLY A 150 12.53 -23.19 -45.11
C GLY A 150 13.78 -24.10 -45.14
N PRO A 151 13.79 -25.16 -45.97
CA PRO A 151 14.95 -25.99 -46.19
C PRO A 151 16.18 -25.25 -46.73
N ALA A 152 16.02 -24.33 -47.69
CA ALA A 152 17.15 -23.56 -48.23
C ALA A 152 17.75 -22.58 -47.20
N ARG A 153 16.91 -21.93 -46.38
CA ARG A 153 17.41 -21.17 -45.21
C ARG A 153 18.20 -22.05 -44.26
N ALA A 154 17.70 -23.24 -43.95
CA ALA A 154 18.39 -24.19 -43.09
C ALA A 154 19.76 -24.59 -43.67
N ALA A 155 19.85 -24.85 -44.97
CA ALA A 155 21.10 -25.13 -45.66
C ALA A 155 22.11 -23.98 -45.51
N TYR A 156 21.71 -22.75 -45.88
CA TYR A 156 22.56 -21.57 -45.79
C TYR A 156 23.05 -21.31 -44.35
N VAL A 157 22.17 -21.47 -43.36
CA VAL A 157 22.49 -21.24 -41.94
C VAL A 157 23.44 -22.30 -41.39
N LEU A 158 23.28 -23.57 -41.76
CA LEU A 158 24.16 -24.65 -41.32
C LEU A 158 25.57 -24.55 -41.95
N ARG A 159 25.67 -24.11 -43.21
CA ARG A 159 26.96 -23.80 -43.86
C ARG A 159 27.69 -22.65 -43.15
N GLY A 160 26.96 -21.62 -42.72
CA GLY A 160 27.57 -20.45 -42.08
C GLY A 160 27.85 -20.60 -40.58
N LEU A 161 26.82 -20.95 -39.79
CA LEU A 161 26.92 -21.03 -38.32
C LEU A 161 27.61 -22.31 -37.84
N ASP A 162 27.34 -23.43 -38.50
CA ASP A 162 27.86 -24.75 -38.11
C ASP A 162 28.99 -25.25 -39.01
N LYS A 163 29.30 -24.52 -40.10
CA LYS A 163 30.40 -24.82 -41.03
C LYS A 163 30.40 -26.26 -41.51
N LEU A 164 29.22 -26.85 -41.67
CA LEU A 164 29.07 -28.23 -42.12
C LEU A 164 29.44 -28.34 -43.60
N PRO A 165 30.25 -29.34 -43.99
CA PRO A 165 30.47 -29.65 -45.39
C PRO A 165 29.17 -30.18 -46.01
N ASP A 166 29.06 -30.05 -47.33
CA ASP A 166 27.84 -30.42 -48.08
C ASP A 166 27.42 -31.89 -47.92
N GLY A 167 28.35 -32.80 -47.57
CA GLY A 167 28.02 -34.19 -47.22
C GLY A 167 27.19 -34.28 -45.94
N ASP A 168 27.75 -33.78 -44.83
CA ASP A 168 27.10 -33.73 -43.52
C ASP A 168 25.79 -32.92 -43.55
N LEU A 169 25.75 -31.88 -44.39
CA LEU A 169 24.54 -31.07 -44.56
C LEU A 169 23.40 -31.87 -45.18
N ARG A 170 23.67 -32.69 -46.20
CA ARG A 170 22.66 -33.57 -46.80
C ARG A 170 22.11 -34.56 -45.78
N GLU A 171 22.99 -35.14 -44.97
CA GLU A 171 22.60 -36.07 -43.92
C GLU A 171 21.70 -35.41 -42.87
N VAL A 172 22.07 -34.21 -42.39
CA VAL A 172 21.31 -33.48 -41.38
C VAL A 172 19.94 -33.02 -41.90
N LEU A 173 19.85 -32.52 -43.14
CA LEU A 173 18.57 -32.10 -43.73
C LEU A 173 17.64 -33.29 -44.02
N THR A 174 18.20 -34.39 -44.53
CA THR A 174 17.45 -35.64 -44.72
C THR A 174 16.91 -36.15 -43.38
N ALA A 175 17.77 -36.19 -42.35
CA ALA A 175 17.36 -36.58 -41.01
C ALA A 175 16.33 -35.61 -40.41
N ALA A 176 16.34 -34.33 -40.78
CA ALA A 176 15.33 -33.36 -40.35
C ALA A 176 13.97 -33.55 -41.05
N GLY A 177 13.89 -34.40 -42.08
CA GLY A 177 12.66 -34.73 -42.81
C GLY A 177 12.42 -33.90 -44.08
N VAL A 178 13.45 -33.21 -44.58
CA VAL A 178 13.41 -32.51 -45.88
C VAL A 178 13.32 -33.56 -47.00
N GLN A 179 12.38 -33.40 -47.93
CA GLN A 179 12.16 -34.36 -49.01
C GLN A 179 13.14 -34.14 -50.17
N ASP A 180 13.25 -32.89 -50.65
CA ASP A 180 14.11 -32.52 -51.78
C ASP A 180 15.31 -31.72 -51.27
N VAL A 181 16.36 -32.43 -50.84
CA VAL A 181 17.54 -31.81 -50.22
C VAL A 181 18.42 -31.10 -51.24
N ASP A 182 18.63 -31.68 -52.42
CA ASP A 182 19.49 -31.07 -53.45
C ASP A 182 18.91 -29.75 -53.98
N ASP A 183 17.59 -29.68 -54.20
CA ASP A 183 16.88 -28.43 -54.54
C ASP A 183 17.09 -27.34 -53.47
N ALA A 184 17.06 -27.72 -52.19
CA ALA A 184 17.29 -26.79 -51.08
C ALA A 184 18.74 -26.29 -51.03
N LEU A 185 19.71 -27.12 -51.44
CA LEU A 185 21.12 -26.72 -51.55
C LEU A 185 21.34 -25.76 -52.72
N GLU A 186 20.76 -26.06 -53.89
CA GLU A 186 20.83 -25.21 -55.08
C GLU A 186 20.18 -23.84 -54.83
N GLU A 187 19.01 -23.81 -54.18
CA GLU A 187 18.34 -22.56 -53.80
C GLU A 187 19.17 -21.75 -52.80
N ALA A 188 19.88 -22.41 -51.88
CA ALA A 188 20.79 -21.74 -50.96
C ALA A 188 22.05 -21.17 -51.64
N ASP A 189 22.56 -21.85 -52.68
CA ASP A 189 23.73 -21.43 -53.48
C ASP A 189 23.45 -20.18 -54.34
N ALA A 190 22.16 -19.86 -54.56
CA ALA A 190 21.77 -18.61 -55.21
C ALA A 190 22.10 -17.35 -54.37
N LEU A 191 22.42 -17.49 -53.08
CA LEU A 191 22.86 -16.38 -52.23
C LEU A 191 24.38 -16.33 -52.11
N ALA A 192 24.95 -15.12 -52.25
CA ALA A 192 26.38 -14.90 -51.99
C ALA A 192 26.77 -15.26 -50.56
N GLU A 193 27.94 -15.90 -50.40
CA GLU A 193 28.48 -16.35 -49.11
C GLU A 193 28.81 -15.16 -48.19
N GLN A 194 27.85 -14.80 -47.32
CA GLN A 194 28.00 -13.73 -46.33
C GLN A 194 27.84 -14.29 -44.91
N TYR A 195 28.48 -15.43 -44.63
CA TYR A 195 28.31 -16.18 -43.40
C TYR A 195 28.69 -15.42 -42.13
N ALA A 196 29.67 -14.51 -42.20
CA ALA A 196 30.08 -13.68 -41.07
C ALA A 196 28.94 -12.81 -40.51
N LEU A 197 27.96 -12.42 -41.34
CA LEU A 197 26.82 -11.62 -40.92
C LEU A 197 25.82 -12.43 -40.07
N LEU A 198 25.80 -13.77 -40.18
CA LEU A 198 24.94 -14.62 -39.36
C LEU A 198 25.31 -14.56 -37.88
N ASP A 199 26.55 -14.19 -37.55
CA ASP A 199 27.00 -14.00 -36.18
C ASP A 199 26.68 -12.63 -35.58
N SER A 200 26.11 -11.73 -36.39
CA SER A 200 25.78 -10.37 -35.97
C SER A 200 24.69 -10.34 -34.87
N PRO A 201 24.63 -9.25 -34.08
CA PRO A 201 23.57 -9.04 -33.10
C PRO A 201 22.14 -8.98 -33.67
N GLU A 202 21.96 -8.77 -34.99
CA GLU A 202 20.63 -8.77 -35.62
C GLU A 202 19.99 -10.15 -35.66
N PHE A 203 20.81 -11.18 -35.71
CA PHE A 203 20.35 -12.57 -35.67
C PHE A 203 20.58 -13.19 -34.28
N ASP A 204 20.82 -12.37 -33.24
CA ASP A 204 20.98 -12.85 -31.86
C ASP A 204 19.68 -12.70 -31.04
N PRO A 205 18.87 -13.77 -30.90
CA PRO A 205 17.69 -13.76 -30.06
C PRO A 205 18.00 -13.70 -28.55
N CYS A 206 19.25 -13.87 -28.12
CA CYS A 206 19.66 -13.70 -26.72
C CYS A 206 20.04 -12.23 -26.39
N SER A 207 20.25 -11.37 -27.39
CA SER A 207 20.58 -9.94 -27.22
C SER A 207 19.41 -9.06 -27.67
N LEU A 208 18.42 -8.89 -26.78
CA LEU A 208 17.12 -8.28 -27.12
C LEU A 208 16.99 -6.81 -26.67
N GLN A 209 16.23 -6.05 -27.44
CA GLN A 209 15.70 -4.73 -27.09
C GLN A 209 14.17 -4.83 -26.87
N ALA A 210 13.69 -4.23 -25.78
CA ALA A 210 12.26 -4.08 -25.53
C ALA A 210 11.75 -2.77 -26.14
N ARG A 211 10.70 -2.83 -26.95
CA ARG A 211 10.01 -1.65 -27.50
C ARG A 211 8.52 -1.67 -27.14
N PRO A 212 7.88 -0.50 -26.91
CA PRO A 212 6.45 -0.44 -26.66
C PRO A 212 5.64 -0.93 -27.87
N THR A 213 4.47 -1.52 -27.61
CA THR A 213 3.49 -1.79 -28.68
C THR A 213 2.94 -0.47 -29.23
N ASP A 214 2.64 -0.41 -30.53
CA ASP A 214 2.11 0.79 -31.19
C ASP A 214 0.84 1.31 -30.50
N LEU A 215 1.01 2.40 -29.74
CA LEU A 215 -0.01 3.01 -28.90
C LEU A 215 -1.12 3.68 -29.71
N MET A 216 -0.84 4.09 -30.95
CA MET A 216 -1.81 4.77 -31.83
C MET A 216 -2.87 3.78 -32.33
N ARG A 217 -2.45 2.56 -32.68
CA ARG A 217 -3.34 1.50 -33.17
C ARG A 217 -4.34 1.04 -32.11
N ARG A 218 -3.92 1.01 -30.84
CA ARG A 218 -4.78 0.63 -29.70
C ARG A 218 -5.92 1.62 -29.46
N ARG A 219 -5.68 2.91 -29.68
CA ARG A 219 -6.70 3.97 -29.55
C ARG A 219 -7.75 3.90 -30.66
N GLN A 220 -7.37 3.39 -31.83
CA GLN A 220 -8.29 3.22 -32.97
C GLN A 220 -9.16 1.97 -32.84
N HIS A 221 -8.59 0.84 -32.40
CA HIS A 221 -9.38 -0.40 -32.22
C HIS A 221 -10.35 -0.36 -31.02
N ALA A 222 -10.04 0.39 -29.96
CA ALA A 222 -10.97 0.58 -28.84
C ALA A 222 -12.25 1.34 -29.25
N LYS A 223 -12.15 2.26 -30.22
CA LYS A 223 -13.30 3.01 -30.75
C LYS A 223 -14.21 2.14 -31.62
N ALA A 224 -13.66 1.18 -32.36
CA ALA A 224 -14.42 0.25 -33.17
C ALA A 224 -15.18 -0.80 -32.33
N ALA A 225 -14.59 -1.24 -31.21
CA ALA A 225 -15.22 -2.20 -30.30
C ALA A 225 -16.45 -1.61 -29.56
N LEU A 226 -16.44 -0.32 -29.25
CA LEU A 226 -17.57 0.38 -28.64
C LEU A 226 -18.80 0.46 -29.56
N ALA A 227 -18.58 0.60 -30.87
CA ALA A 227 -19.66 0.62 -31.85
C ALA A 227 -20.32 -0.76 -32.06
N ALA A 228 -19.52 -1.84 -32.01
CA ALA A 228 -20.03 -3.21 -32.13
C ALA A 228 -20.77 -3.70 -30.87
N GLY A 229 -20.34 -3.25 -29.67
CA GLY A 229 -20.97 -3.64 -28.40
C GLY A 229 -22.40 -3.12 -28.22
N ALA A 230 -22.71 -1.95 -28.78
CA ALA A 230 -24.05 -1.35 -28.70
C ALA A 230 -25.11 -2.13 -29.51
N ALA A 231 -24.71 -2.77 -30.62
CA ALA A 231 -25.63 -3.55 -31.46
C ALA A 231 -25.98 -4.92 -30.87
N LEU A 232 -25.07 -5.56 -30.12
CA LEU A 232 -25.30 -6.87 -29.50
C LEU A 232 -26.11 -6.79 -28.20
N LEU A 233 -26.05 -5.66 -27.48
CA LEU A 233 -26.84 -5.44 -26.25
C LEU A 233 -28.36 -5.37 -26.50
N VAL A 234 -28.78 -5.03 -27.72
CA VAL A 234 -30.20 -4.98 -28.11
C VAL A 234 -30.76 -6.37 -28.44
N CYS A 235 -29.91 -7.32 -28.87
CA CYS A 235 -30.34 -8.68 -29.21
C CYS A 235 -30.16 -9.70 -28.06
N GLY A 236 -29.26 -9.44 -27.09
CA GLY A 236 -28.97 -10.35 -25.98
C GLY A 236 -29.96 -10.31 -24.81
N ALA A 237 -30.87 -9.34 -24.75
CA ALA A 237 -31.82 -9.17 -23.65
C ALA A 237 -32.99 -10.18 -23.63
N LEU A 238 -33.07 -11.11 -24.60
CA LEU A 238 -34.21 -12.03 -24.73
C LEU A 238 -33.89 -13.52 -24.65
N LEU A 239 -32.63 -13.97 -24.55
CA LEU A 239 -32.32 -15.41 -24.50
C LEU A 239 -31.12 -15.73 -23.58
N GLY A 240 -31.43 -16.19 -22.36
CA GLY A 240 -30.60 -17.15 -21.60
C GLY A 240 -29.36 -16.61 -20.89
N LEU A 241 -29.47 -16.37 -19.58
CA LEU A 241 -28.31 -16.42 -18.68
C LEU A 241 -28.05 -17.88 -18.29
N PRO A 242 -26.85 -18.40 -18.56
CA PRO A 242 -26.05 -18.93 -17.45
C PRO A 242 -24.64 -18.34 -17.50
N GLY A 243 -24.21 -17.73 -16.41
CA GLY A 243 -22.81 -17.46 -16.17
C GLY A 243 -22.18 -18.67 -15.49
N GLU A 244 -21.28 -19.37 -16.19
CA GLU A 244 -20.33 -20.28 -15.54
C GLU A 244 -18.93 -19.66 -15.44
N GLY A 245 -18.30 -19.95 -14.29
CA GLY A 245 -16.94 -19.63 -13.89
C GLY A 245 -16.95 -18.62 -12.73
N TRP A 246 -16.47 -18.91 -11.52
CA TRP A 246 -15.31 -19.73 -11.13
C TRP A 246 -15.65 -20.71 -9.98
N GLY A 247 -14.95 -21.84 -9.92
CA GLY A 247 -15.35 -23.08 -9.20
C GLY A 247 -15.50 -23.05 -7.67
N PRO A 248 -16.06 -24.14 -7.06
CA PRO A 248 -16.69 -24.08 -5.74
C PRO A 248 -15.77 -24.11 -4.50
N ASP A 249 -14.45 -24.35 -4.60
CA ASP A 249 -13.67 -24.78 -3.43
C ASP A 249 -12.32 -24.03 -3.22
N GLY A 250 -12.31 -22.70 -3.35
CA GLY A 250 -11.13 -21.87 -3.03
C GLY A 250 -11.38 -20.90 -1.86
N PRO A 251 -10.42 -20.67 -0.94
CA PRO A 251 -10.57 -19.76 0.21
C PRO A 251 -10.70 -18.27 -0.16
N ALA A 252 -10.65 -17.93 -1.45
CA ALA A 252 -10.89 -16.58 -1.95
C ALA A 252 -12.40 -16.36 -2.11
N ALA A 253 -12.99 -15.67 -1.13
CA ALA A 253 -14.40 -15.30 -1.10
C ALA A 253 -14.87 -14.55 -2.37
N PRO A 254 -16.19 -14.53 -2.66
CA PRO A 254 -16.75 -13.76 -3.77
C PRO A 254 -16.32 -12.29 -3.72
N SER A 255 -16.44 -11.59 -4.85
CA SER A 255 -16.37 -10.12 -4.84
C SER A 255 -17.28 -9.57 -3.72
N TYR A 256 -16.89 -8.49 -3.04
CA TYR A 256 -17.67 -7.91 -1.93
C TYR A 256 -19.18 -7.78 -2.27
N ALA A 257 -19.54 -7.55 -3.53
CA ALA A 257 -20.92 -7.42 -3.99
C ALA A 257 -21.72 -8.74 -4.13
N GLN A 258 -21.13 -9.91 -3.88
CA GLN A 258 -21.78 -11.24 -3.96
C GLN A 258 -21.81 -11.96 -2.60
N ASN A 259 -21.34 -11.29 -1.53
CA ASN A 259 -21.48 -11.80 -0.17
C ASN A 259 -22.81 -11.28 0.39
N PRO A 260 -23.75 -12.15 0.83
CA PRO A 260 -25.05 -11.73 1.36
C PRO A 260 -24.96 -10.70 2.51
N ALA A 261 -23.94 -10.79 3.36
CA ALA A 261 -23.72 -9.82 4.43
C ALA A 261 -23.33 -8.44 3.88
N ALA A 262 -22.56 -8.41 2.80
CA ALA A 262 -22.17 -7.18 2.12
C ALA A 262 -23.27 -6.61 1.24
N GLU A 263 -24.13 -7.45 0.63
CA GLU A 263 -25.36 -7.01 -0.05
C GLU A 263 -26.34 -6.38 0.94
N ALA A 264 -26.57 -7.04 2.09
CA ALA A 264 -27.38 -6.49 3.18
C ALA A 264 -26.80 -5.16 3.70
N ALA A 265 -25.47 -5.02 3.69
CA ALA A 265 -24.82 -3.76 4.07
C ALA A 265 -25.06 -2.60 3.10
N LEU A 266 -25.56 -2.86 1.89
CA LEU A 266 -25.93 -1.85 0.90
C LEU A 266 -27.44 -1.55 0.85
N ASP A 267 -28.26 -2.34 1.54
CA ASP A 267 -29.71 -2.15 1.56
C ASP A 267 -30.12 -1.18 2.69
N PRO A 268 -30.66 0.01 2.35
CA PRO A 268 -31.15 0.94 3.37
C PRO A 268 -32.27 0.37 4.25
N ALA A 269 -33.01 -0.65 3.78
CA ALA A 269 -34.05 -1.30 4.58
C ALA A 269 -33.48 -2.19 5.71
N GLN A 270 -32.21 -2.62 5.59
CA GLN A 270 -31.54 -3.45 6.59
C GLN A 270 -30.79 -2.62 7.64
N LEU A 271 -30.76 -1.29 7.50
CA LEU A 271 -30.11 -0.41 8.48
C LEU A 271 -30.64 -0.66 9.88
N THR A 272 -29.73 -0.89 10.82
CA THR A 272 -30.12 -1.07 12.23
C THR A 272 -30.61 0.28 12.79
N ARG A 273 -31.83 0.30 13.31
CA ARG A 273 -32.42 1.45 13.99
C ARG A 273 -32.62 1.13 15.46
N VAL A 274 -31.87 1.80 16.32
CA VAL A 274 -32.00 1.63 17.77
C VAL A 274 -33.26 2.36 18.26
N PRO A 275 -34.10 1.71 19.10
CA PRO A 275 -35.28 2.35 19.67
C PRO A 275 -34.93 3.64 20.44
N PRO A 276 -35.76 4.70 20.38
CA PRO A 276 -35.45 6.01 20.97
C PRO A 276 -35.03 6.01 22.45
N LEU A 277 -35.56 5.08 23.24
CA LEU A 277 -35.32 4.98 24.68
C LEU A 277 -34.41 3.81 25.09
N ALA A 278 -33.82 3.08 24.14
CA ALA A 278 -32.99 1.89 24.44
C ALA A 278 -31.79 2.21 25.34
N TRP A 279 -31.24 3.43 25.24
CA TRP A 279 -30.12 3.89 26.06
C TRP A 279 -30.46 4.01 27.56
N GLN A 280 -31.74 4.08 27.94
CA GLN A 280 -32.15 4.25 29.34
C GLN A 280 -31.99 2.96 30.15
N SER A 281 -32.22 1.81 29.52
CA SER A 281 -32.15 0.49 30.15
C SER A 281 -30.91 -0.32 29.75
N SER A 282 -30.15 0.13 28.75
CA SER A 282 -28.94 -0.55 28.30
C SER A 282 -27.81 -0.48 29.33
N ALA A 283 -27.09 -1.59 29.49
CA ALA A 283 -25.81 -1.60 30.21
C ALA A 283 -24.69 -0.90 29.42
N ARG A 284 -24.80 -0.84 28.08
CA ARG A 284 -23.85 -0.10 27.23
C ARG A 284 -24.25 1.35 27.10
N THR A 285 -23.24 2.22 27.07
CA THR A 285 -23.42 3.68 27.07
C THR A 285 -22.52 4.33 26.02
N ASP A 286 -22.52 3.76 24.83
CA ASP A 286 -21.70 4.15 23.68
C ASP A 286 -22.56 4.41 22.44
N PHE A 287 -21.96 4.50 21.26
CA PHE A 287 -22.69 4.72 19.99
C PHE A 287 -23.69 3.62 19.65
N SER A 288 -23.54 2.41 20.19
CA SER A 288 -24.42 1.27 19.91
C SER A 288 -25.85 1.43 20.41
N VAL A 289 -26.09 2.41 21.29
CA VAL A 289 -27.42 2.70 21.87
C VAL A 289 -27.97 4.06 21.43
N TRP A 290 -27.34 4.70 20.44
CA TRP A 290 -27.82 5.95 19.88
C TRP A 290 -28.98 5.71 18.91
N PRO A 291 -30.16 6.30 19.13
CA PRO A 291 -31.25 6.21 18.18
C PRO A 291 -30.97 7.05 16.93
N ALA A 292 -31.55 6.63 15.80
CA ALA A 292 -31.55 7.42 14.58
C ALA A 292 -32.29 8.75 14.79
N ARG A 293 -31.70 9.86 14.35
CA ARG A 293 -32.28 11.21 14.44
C ARG A 293 -32.13 11.99 13.12
N GLY A 294 -32.92 13.03 12.95
CA GLY A 294 -32.91 13.89 11.76
C GLY A 294 -34.13 13.67 10.86
N ASP A 295 -34.37 14.63 9.97
CA ASP A 295 -35.55 14.73 9.11
C ASP A 295 -35.46 13.84 7.86
N LEU A 296 -34.27 13.32 7.52
CA LEU A 296 -34.02 12.50 6.34
C LEU A 296 -33.77 11.02 6.69
N THR A 297 -34.14 10.58 7.90
CA THR A 297 -33.98 9.18 8.32
C THR A 297 -34.77 8.20 7.48
N ASP A 298 -35.82 8.63 6.78
CA ASP A 298 -36.64 7.76 5.92
C ASP A 298 -36.38 7.98 4.42
N ASP A 299 -35.43 8.87 4.07
CA ASP A 299 -35.01 9.08 2.69
C ASP A 299 -34.14 7.91 2.21
N SER A 300 -34.81 6.86 1.72
CA SER A 300 -34.17 5.65 1.22
C SER A 300 -33.23 5.92 0.03
N ALA A 301 -33.44 7.00 -0.73
CA ALA A 301 -32.55 7.34 -1.85
C ALA A 301 -31.22 7.91 -1.35
N LEU A 302 -31.27 8.82 -0.38
CA LEU A 302 -30.08 9.35 0.30
C LEU A 302 -29.31 8.24 1.03
N LEU A 303 -30.01 7.41 1.80
CA LEU A 303 -29.39 6.32 2.55
C LEU A 303 -28.71 5.30 1.63
N ARG A 304 -29.36 4.92 0.52
CA ARG A 304 -28.76 4.05 -0.49
C ARG A 304 -27.49 4.66 -1.09
N ARG A 305 -27.49 5.97 -1.38
CA ARG A 305 -26.28 6.67 -1.87
C ARG A 305 -25.17 6.65 -0.84
N ALA A 306 -25.47 6.96 0.42
CA ALA A 306 -24.48 6.94 1.50
C ALA A 306 -23.83 5.56 1.66
N LEU A 307 -24.62 4.47 1.63
CA LEU A 307 -24.11 3.10 1.71
C LEU A 307 -23.30 2.70 0.48
N ALA A 308 -23.75 3.07 -0.72
CA ALA A 308 -23.01 2.82 -1.96
C ALA A 308 -21.65 3.53 -1.96
N VAL A 309 -21.62 4.80 -1.53
CA VAL A 309 -20.38 5.59 -1.42
C VAL A 309 -19.45 5.03 -0.36
N TRP A 310 -19.97 4.58 0.80
CA TRP A 310 -19.15 3.90 1.79
C TRP A 310 -18.49 2.65 1.20
N ALA A 311 -19.26 1.79 0.55
CA ALA A 311 -18.72 0.55 0.01
C ALA A 311 -17.73 0.76 -1.13
N ARG A 312 -18.01 1.71 -2.04
CA ARG A 312 -17.18 2.02 -3.21
C ARG A 312 -17.27 3.52 -3.53
N PRO A 313 -16.42 4.37 -2.91
CA PRO A 313 -16.43 5.80 -3.19
C PRO A 313 -16.00 6.05 -4.65
N GLY A 314 -16.72 6.92 -5.35
CA GLY A 314 -16.36 7.37 -6.70
C GLY A 314 -15.17 8.32 -6.68
N GLU A 315 -14.53 8.55 -7.83
CA GLU A 315 -13.32 9.40 -7.96
C GLU A 315 -13.53 10.86 -7.49
N THR A 316 -14.77 11.34 -7.53
CA THR A 316 -15.14 12.70 -7.11
C THR A 316 -15.50 12.82 -5.63
N VAL A 317 -15.50 11.72 -4.88
CA VAL A 317 -15.82 11.71 -3.44
C VAL A 317 -14.54 11.96 -2.65
N ALA A 318 -14.55 13.00 -1.81
CA ALA A 318 -13.45 13.24 -0.88
C ALA A 318 -13.51 12.22 0.26
N VAL A 319 -12.56 11.29 0.32
CA VAL A 319 -12.48 10.29 1.39
C VAL A 319 -11.42 10.71 2.41
N SER A 320 -11.82 10.78 3.68
CA SER A 320 -10.91 11.03 4.80
C SER A 320 -11.05 9.93 5.85
N ALA A 321 -9.95 9.58 6.51
CA ALA A 321 -9.97 8.61 7.59
C ALA A 321 -9.00 9.02 8.69
N THR A 322 -9.49 9.03 9.92
CA THR A 322 -8.64 9.17 11.11
C THR A 322 -7.54 8.09 11.10
N PRO A 323 -6.27 8.39 11.47
CA PRO A 323 -5.18 7.42 11.43
C PRO A 323 -5.49 6.08 12.11
N GLY A 324 -5.26 4.97 11.41
CA GLY A 324 -5.55 3.62 11.94
C GLY A 324 -7.02 3.21 11.85
N THR A 325 -7.85 3.97 11.14
CA THR A 325 -9.25 3.61 10.82
C THR A 325 -9.31 2.94 9.45
N PRO A 326 -9.86 1.72 9.33
CA PRO A 326 -10.13 1.12 8.02
C PRO A 326 -11.08 2.01 7.21
N SER A 327 -10.89 2.09 5.90
CA SER A 327 -11.76 2.85 4.96
C SER A 327 -12.58 1.96 4.02
N GLY A 328 -12.46 0.63 4.13
CA GLY A 328 -13.24 -0.32 3.32
C GLY A 328 -14.74 -0.28 3.64
N GLY A 329 -15.55 -0.98 2.83
CA GLY A 329 -16.99 -1.08 3.04
C GLY A 329 -17.40 -1.63 4.41
N PRO A 330 -18.65 -1.41 4.85
CA PRO A 330 -19.17 -1.91 6.12
C PRO A 330 -19.21 -3.45 6.17
N ALA A 331 -18.81 -4.06 7.28
CA ALA A 331 -18.78 -5.53 7.39
C ALA A 331 -20.18 -6.20 7.39
N GLY A 332 -21.23 -5.42 7.57
CA GLY A 332 -22.63 -5.82 7.61
C GLY A 332 -23.54 -4.59 7.66
N ALA A 333 -24.84 -4.77 7.83
CA ALA A 333 -25.78 -3.66 7.89
C ALA A 333 -25.45 -2.69 9.04
N PRO A 334 -25.03 -1.45 8.75
CA PRO A 334 -24.64 -0.52 9.80
C PRO A 334 -25.87 0.05 10.53
N GLN A 335 -25.63 0.57 11.73
CA GLN A 335 -26.61 1.33 12.50
C GLN A 335 -26.72 2.75 11.95
N LEU A 336 -27.95 3.23 11.76
CA LEU A 336 -28.23 4.63 11.44
C LEU A 336 -28.20 5.47 12.72
N LEU A 337 -27.29 6.44 12.78
CA LEU A 337 -27.22 7.40 13.89
C LEU A 337 -27.93 8.71 13.55
N TYR A 338 -27.80 9.18 12.31
CA TYR A 338 -28.40 10.42 11.87
C TYR A 338 -28.57 10.48 10.36
N ALA A 339 -29.64 11.11 9.89
CA ALA A 339 -29.76 11.59 8.52
C ALA A 339 -30.60 12.87 8.49
N GLY A 340 -30.03 13.96 8.00
CA GLY A 340 -30.72 15.25 7.97
C GLY A 340 -29.95 16.36 7.25
N THR A 341 -30.59 17.51 7.09
CA THR A 341 -29.95 18.69 6.49
C THR A 341 -29.26 19.52 7.57
N VAL A 342 -27.96 19.79 7.38
CA VAL A 342 -27.15 20.61 8.29
C VAL A 342 -26.36 21.60 7.45
N ASP A 343 -26.53 22.90 7.74
CA ASP A 343 -26.02 23.98 6.87
C ASP A 343 -26.55 23.81 5.44
N THR A 344 -25.66 23.70 4.45
CA THR A 344 -25.95 23.52 3.03
C THR A 344 -25.71 22.07 2.56
N ALA A 345 -25.65 21.11 3.49
CA ALA A 345 -25.37 19.71 3.20
C ALA A 345 -26.41 18.75 3.79
N ARG A 346 -26.71 17.68 3.05
CA ARG A 346 -27.37 16.48 3.58
C ARG A 346 -26.30 15.59 4.20
N VAL A 347 -26.46 15.25 5.47
CA VAL A 347 -25.48 14.49 6.25
C VAL A 347 -26.10 13.18 6.72
N VAL A 348 -25.37 12.07 6.55
CA VAL A 348 -25.73 10.75 7.09
C VAL A 348 -24.59 10.27 7.98
N LEU A 349 -24.90 9.88 9.22
CA LEU A 349 -23.98 9.22 10.15
C LEU A 349 -24.38 7.76 10.33
N LEU A 350 -23.42 6.87 10.09
CA LEU A 350 -23.58 5.43 10.22
C LEU A 350 -22.52 4.86 11.17
N TYR A 351 -22.84 3.77 11.86
CA TYR A 351 -21.96 3.09 12.80
C TYR A 351 -21.95 1.58 12.54
N ASP A 352 -20.78 0.98 12.34
CA ASP A 352 -20.64 -0.46 12.04
C ASP A 352 -20.22 -1.31 13.26
N GLY A 353 -20.19 -0.72 14.46
CA GLY A 353 -19.68 -1.38 15.67
C GLY A 353 -18.20 -1.10 15.98
N LEU A 354 -17.44 -0.56 15.03
CA LEU A 354 -16.02 -0.22 15.20
C LEU A 354 -15.71 1.24 14.87
N ARG A 355 -16.38 1.80 13.87
CA ARG A 355 -16.13 3.14 13.34
C ARG A 355 -17.44 3.84 12.97
N ILE A 356 -17.39 5.16 13.01
CA ILE A 356 -18.42 6.02 12.45
C ILE A 356 -18.00 6.41 11.03
N ALA A 357 -18.94 6.29 10.10
CA ALA A 357 -18.85 6.83 8.75
C ALA A 357 -19.79 8.03 8.63
N ARG A 358 -19.26 9.18 8.19
CA ARG A 358 -20.03 10.38 7.87
C ARG A 358 -20.03 10.58 6.37
N TYR A 359 -21.19 10.44 5.75
CA TYR A 359 -21.43 10.86 4.39
C TYR A 359 -22.04 12.27 4.39
N ALA A 360 -21.53 13.16 3.53
CA ALA A 360 -22.12 14.48 3.35
C ALA A 360 -22.13 14.84 1.85
N GLU A 361 -23.28 15.29 1.34
CA GLU A 361 -23.43 15.83 -0.02
C GLU A 361 -24.10 17.22 0.05
N PRO A 362 -23.81 18.14 -0.89
CA PRO A 362 -24.56 19.39 -0.96
C PRO A 362 -26.07 19.18 -1.14
N THR A 363 -26.88 20.16 -0.74
CA THR A 363 -28.33 20.11 -1.02
C THR A 363 -28.63 20.16 -2.52
N ASP A 364 -27.79 20.84 -3.29
CA ASP A 364 -28.00 21.15 -4.70
C ASP A 364 -27.26 20.18 -5.65
N GLY A 365 -27.02 18.95 -5.21
CA GLY A 365 -26.42 17.89 -6.02
C GLY A 365 -25.46 17.01 -5.24
N THR A 366 -24.67 16.19 -5.93
CA THR A 366 -23.70 15.27 -5.31
C THR A 366 -22.24 15.65 -5.57
N ALA A 367 -21.99 16.71 -6.35
CA ALA A 367 -20.65 17.20 -6.61
C ALA A 367 -20.03 17.76 -5.32
N GLY A 368 -18.86 17.28 -4.92
CA GLY A 368 -18.24 17.65 -3.64
C GLY A 368 -18.73 16.81 -2.46
N ALA A 369 -19.35 15.65 -2.71
CA ALA A 369 -19.65 14.70 -1.65
C ALA A 369 -18.37 14.24 -0.92
N ALA A 370 -18.48 14.04 0.38
CA ALA A 370 -17.40 13.62 1.25
C ALA A 370 -17.80 12.39 2.09
N LEU A 371 -16.82 11.55 2.36
CA LEU A 371 -16.94 10.37 3.20
C LEU A 371 -15.80 10.38 4.23
N ASP A 372 -16.15 10.59 5.48
CA ASP A 372 -15.20 10.66 6.58
C ASP A 372 -15.33 9.43 7.50
N PHE A 373 -14.20 8.87 7.94
CA PHE A 373 -14.15 7.75 8.87
C PHE A 373 -13.46 8.10 10.17
N SER A 374 -14.07 7.71 11.29
CA SER A 374 -13.45 7.77 12.61
C SER A 374 -13.64 6.47 13.37
N ARG A 375 -12.52 5.88 13.80
CA ARG A 375 -12.50 4.78 14.76
C ARG A 375 -13.11 5.22 16.10
N VAL A 376 -13.95 4.36 16.70
CA VAL A 376 -14.65 4.63 17.98
C VAL A 376 -14.82 3.37 18.84
N ASP A 377 -14.12 2.29 18.54
CA ASP A 377 -14.15 1.07 19.36
C ASP A 377 -13.65 1.36 20.78
N GLY A 378 -14.34 0.76 21.75
CA GLY A 378 -14.06 0.98 23.17
C GLY A 378 -14.46 2.37 23.68
N ALA A 379 -15.25 3.15 22.92
CA ALA A 379 -15.80 4.41 23.43
C ALA A 379 -16.65 4.16 24.68
N THR A 380 -16.45 4.98 25.71
CA THR A 380 -17.33 4.99 26.88
C THR A 380 -18.36 6.11 26.75
N ARG A 381 -19.26 6.24 27.73
CA ARG A 381 -20.21 7.36 27.83
C ARG A 381 -19.58 8.73 27.62
N ALA A 382 -18.37 8.92 28.12
CA ALA A 382 -17.69 10.20 28.06
C ALA A 382 -17.20 10.53 26.64
N GLU A 383 -16.58 9.59 25.95
CA GLU A 383 -16.11 9.78 24.57
C GLU A 383 -17.27 9.72 23.55
N ALA A 384 -18.31 8.94 23.83
CA ALA A 384 -19.52 8.84 23.01
C ALA A 384 -20.55 9.93 23.35
N SER A 385 -20.12 11.16 23.66
CA SER A 385 -21.02 12.26 24.04
C SER A 385 -21.43 13.16 22.87
N ALA A 386 -20.65 13.20 21.79
CA ALA A 386 -20.91 14.05 20.61
C ALA A 386 -20.23 13.51 19.35
N VAL A 387 -20.81 13.81 18.17
CA VAL A 387 -20.22 13.55 16.84
C VAL A 387 -20.39 14.78 15.97
N VAL A 388 -19.37 15.15 15.20
CA VAL A 388 -19.43 16.29 14.28
C VAL A 388 -20.36 15.98 13.11
N LEU A 389 -21.30 16.89 12.86
CA LEU A 389 -22.19 16.85 11.70
C LEU A 389 -21.70 17.72 10.56
N SER A 390 -21.18 18.91 10.87
CA SER A 390 -20.73 19.89 9.88
C SER A 390 -19.63 20.77 10.44
N ARG A 391 -18.70 21.17 9.56
CA ARG A 391 -17.79 22.29 9.77
C ARG A 391 -17.95 23.25 8.60
N ALA A 392 -18.50 24.43 8.86
CA ALA A 392 -18.79 25.46 7.85
C ALA A 392 -18.52 26.85 8.44
N ASP A 393 -17.92 27.74 7.65
CA ASP A 393 -17.67 29.15 8.00
C ASP A 393 -16.95 29.35 9.36
N GLY A 394 -16.03 28.45 9.70
CA GLY A 394 -15.30 28.47 10.96
C GLY A 394 -16.07 27.97 12.18
N ASN A 395 -17.31 27.49 11.99
CA ASN A 395 -18.13 26.88 13.03
C ASN A 395 -18.18 25.36 12.88
N VAL A 396 -18.58 24.70 13.96
CA VAL A 396 -18.85 23.27 14.03
C VAL A 396 -20.22 23.04 14.67
N ARG A 397 -20.95 22.04 14.19
CA ARG A 397 -22.17 21.52 14.81
C ARG A 397 -22.02 20.07 15.18
N TYR A 398 -22.61 19.70 16.31
CA TYR A 398 -22.54 18.34 16.84
C TYR A 398 -23.91 17.70 16.91
N LEU A 399 -23.95 16.40 16.66
CA LEU A 399 -24.98 15.51 17.14
C LEU A 399 -24.64 15.08 18.57
N MET A 400 -25.52 15.38 19.51
CA MET A 400 -25.37 15.05 20.93
C MET A 400 -25.86 13.64 21.23
N ALA A 401 -25.22 12.98 22.20
CA ALA A 401 -25.69 11.71 22.73
C ALA A 401 -27.08 11.85 23.39
N PRO A 402 -27.92 10.81 23.38
CA PRO A 402 -29.30 10.92 23.87
C PRO A 402 -29.41 11.14 25.40
N TRP A 403 -28.34 10.89 26.16
CA TRP A 403 -28.28 11.16 27.61
C TRP A 403 -27.78 12.57 27.97
N VAL A 404 -27.29 13.35 26.99
CA VAL A 404 -26.79 14.70 27.26
C VAL A 404 -27.96 15.63 27.55
N LYS A 405 -27.90 16.33 28.68
CA LYS A 405 -28.95 17.24 29.17
C LYS A 405 -28.67 18.70 28.81
N LYS A 406 -27.40 19.10 28.76
CA LYS A 406 -26.97 20.46 28.43
C LYS A 406 -25.72 20.43 27.56
N ALA A 407 -25.64 21.36 26.63
CA ALA A 407 -24.46 21.64 25.81
C ALA A 407 -24.15 23.14 25.89
N ALA A 408 -22.88 23.50 25.99
CA ALA A 408 -22.45 24.89 26.05
C ALA A 408 -21.08 25.07 25.37
N GLU A 409 -20.80 26.26 24.85
CA GLU A 409 -19.48 26.69 24.39
C GLU A 409 -18.69 27.28 25.56
N ARG A 410 -17.40 26.92 25.65
CA ARG A 410 -16.48 27.51 26.62
C ARG A 410 -15.13 27.82 25.98
N ASP A 411 -14.61 29.02 26.23
CA ASP A 411 -13.24 29.39 25.87
C ASP A 411 -12.27 28.95 26.99
N LEU A 412 -11.38 28.00 26.69
CA LEU A 412 -10.38 27.52 27.66
C LEU A 412 -9.35 28.58 28.05
N LEU A 413 -9.12 29.60 27.22
CA LEU A 413 -8.20 30.69 27.57
C LEU A 413 -8.82 31.64 28.62
N LYS A 414 -10.14 31.57 28.83
CA LYS A 414 -10.88 32.43 29.77
C LYS A 414 -11.49 31.58 30.88
N PRO A 415 -10.69 31.01 31.79
CA PRO A 415 -11.15 30.02 32.77
C PRO A 415 -12.17 30.55 33.79
N ARG A 416 -12.28 31.87 33.94
CA ARG A 416 -13.27 32.54 34.80
C ARG A 416 -14.52 33.02 34.07
N ALA A 417 -14.52 33.03 32.73
CA ALA A 417 -15.72 33.32 31.97
C ALA A 417 -16.73 32.18 32.13
N GLY A 418 -18.02 32.51 32.07
CA GLY A 418 -19.09 31.53 32.00
C GLY A 418 -19.03 30.69 30.72
N ALA A 419 -19.80 29.60 30.68
CA ALA A 419 -20.07 28.90 29.43
C ALA A 419 -21.31 29.54 28.78
N MET A 420 -21.33 29.58 27.45
CA MET A 420 -22.47 30.07 26.67
C MET A 420 -23.32 28.88 26.25
N ASP A 421 -24.58 28.83 26.70
CA ASP A 421 -25.46 27.70 26.38
C ASP A 421 -25.68 27.57 24.86
N LEU A 422 -25.60 26.34 24.36
CA LEU A 422 -25.91 25.99 22.97
C LEU A 422 -27.33 25.45 22.93
N THR A 423 -28.14 25.95 21.99
CA THR A 423 -29.45 25.37 21.73
C THR A 423 -29.27 23.98 21.15
N VAL A 424 -30.02 22.98 21.65
CA VAL A 424 -30.03 21.62 21.10
C VAL A 424 -31.42 21.32 20.57
N SER A 425 -31.55 21.14 19.25
CA SER A 425 -32.81 20.82 18.58
C SER A 425 -32.66 19.53 17.78
N GLY A 426 -33.56 18.56 17.99
CA GLY A 426 -33.43 17.23 17.34
C GLY A 426 -32.12 16.50 17.67
N GLY A 427 -31.47 16.85 18.78
CA GLY A 427 -30.13 16.36 19.15
C GLY A 427 -28.97 17.11 18.49
N VAL A 428 -29.22 18.11 17.66
CA VAL A 428 -28.19 18.90 16.97
C VAL A 428 -27.95 20.21 17.71
N THR A 429 -26.68 20.58 17.92
CA THR A 429 -26.33 21.86 18.55
C THR A 429 -26.48 23.04 17.58
N SER A 430 -26.74 24.23 18.13
CA SER A 430 -26.40 25.49 17.46
C SER A 430 -24.90 25.53 17.09
N PRO A 431 -24.49 26.36 16.12
CA PRO A 431 -23.08 26.47 15.76
C PRO A 431 -22.22 26.90 16.96
N LEU A 432 -21.05 26.29 17.06
CA LEU A 432 -19.97 26.66 17.98
C LEU A 432 -18.75 27.06 17.16
N ALA A 433 -18.03 28.11 17.54
CA ALA A 433 -16.82 28.51 16.81
C ALA A 433 -15.72 27.44 16.98
N SER A 434 -15.28 26.84 15.87
CA SER A 434 -14.32 25.73 15.89
C SER A 434 -12.90 26.24 16.13
N PRO A 435 -12.12 25.64 17.04
CA PRO A 435 -10.70 25.98 17.22
C PRO A 435 -9.84 25.55 16.01
N VAL A 436 -10.34 24.70 15.10
CA VAL A 436 -9.55 24.13 13.98
C VAL A 436 -9.09 25.18 12.97
N THR A 437 -9.87 26.24 12.74
CA THR A 437 -9.54 27.29 11.76
C THR A 437 -8.48 28.27 12.24
N GLN A 438 -8.10 28.21 13.52
CA GLN A 438 -7.06 29.09 14.06
C GLN A 438 -5.68 28.73 13.51
N ARG A 439 -4.97 29.74 13.01
CA ARG A 439 -3.58 29.62 12.53
C ARG A 439 -2.61 29.45 13.70
N THR A 440 -1.56 28.68 13.47
CA THR A 440 -0.43 28.52 14.40
C THR A 440 0.16 29.89 14.77
N GLY A 441 0.18 30.21 16.07
CA GLY A 441 0.78 31.44 16.60
C GLY A 441 -0.19 32.54 17.06
N THR A 442 -1.44 32.55 16.57
CA THR A 442 -2.44 33.60 16.88
C THR A 442 -3.56 33.14 17.81
N CYS A 443 -3.32 32.11 18.63
CA CYS A 443 -4.34 31.52 19.51
C CYS A 443 -4.81 32.52 20.58
N THR A 444 -5.91 33.22 20.31
CA THR A 444 -6.55 34.22 21.19
C THR A 444 -7.77 33.67 21.94
N SER A 445 -8.31 32.55 21.47
CA SER A 445 -9.37 31.77 22.13
C SER A 445 -9.16 30.28 21.83
N TRP A 446 -9.71 29.39 22.64
CA TRP A 446 -9.76 27.96 22.33
C TRP A 446 -11.10 27.42 22.81
N ASN A 447 -12.06 27.39 21.90
CA ASN A 447 -13.41 27.01 22.22
C ASN A 447 -13.56 25.49 22.28
N VAL A 448 -14.21 25.02 23.34
CA VAL A 448 -14.54 23.62 23.58
C VAL A 448 -16.03 23.46 23.80
N LEU A 449 -16.53 22.29 23.44
CA LEU A 449 -17.88 21.86 23.75
C LEU A 449 -17.91 21.33 25.20
N GLN A 450 -18.66 22.01 26.06
CA GLN A 450 -18.98 21.54 27.40
C GLN A 450 -20.30 20.76 27.33
N VAL A 451 -20.30 19.53 27.84
CA VAL A 451 -21.50 18.69 27.90
C VAL A 451 -21.78 18.29 29.34
N THR A 452 -23.06 18.27 29.71
CA THR A 452 -23.51 17.83 31.04
C THR A 452 -24.57 16.75 30.89
N ASP A 453 -24.38 15.65 31.60
CA ASP A 453 -25.36 14.56 31.73
C ASP A 453 -25.55 14.17 33.20
N SER A 454 -26.11 12.99 33.47
CA SER A 454 -26.32 12.50 34.84
C SER A 454 -25.04 12.14 35.60
N THR A 455 -23.91 11.91 34.91
CA THR A 455 -22.64 11.51 35.56
C THR A 455 -21.71 12.70 35.77
N GLY A 456 -22.00 13.85 35.18
CA GLY A 456 -21.27 15.10 35.44
C GLY A 456 -21.10 15.97 34.22
N THR A 457 -20.18 16.93 34.33
CA THR A 457 -19.81 17.84 33.24
C THR A 457 -18.42 17.46 32.71
N ARG A 458 -18.25 17.48 31.39
CA ARG A 458 -16.97 17.23 30.73
C ARG A 458 -16.76 18.18 29.55
N LEU A 459 -15.49 18.36 29.17
CA LEU A 459 -15.10 19.21 28.05
C LEU A 459 -14.60 18.35 26.89
N LEU A 460 -15.06 18.67 25.69
CA LEU A 460 -14.72 18.00 24.45
C LEU A 460 -14.11 19.04 23.49
N THR A 461 -12.93 18.77 22.96
CA THR A 461 -12.24 19.68 22.04
C THR A 461 -12.27 19.15 20.60
N ASP A 462 -12.51 20.05 19.66
CA ASP A 462 -12.37 19.73 18.24
C ASP A 462 -10.89 19.69 17.87
N LEU A 463 -10.40 18.52 17.45
CA LEU A 463 -9.04 18.30 16.95
C LEU A 463 -9.02 17.96 15.46
N ALA A 464 -10.02 18.41 14.71
CA ALA A 464 -10.25 18.12 13.29
C ALA A 464 -10.52 16.63 13.00
N GLU A 465 -11.31 16.00 13.87
CA GLU A 465 -11.76 14.59 13.76
C GLU A 465 -13.28 14.50 13.92
N LEU A 466 -13.93 13.40 13.51
CA LEU A 466 -15.40 13.30 13.63
C LEU A 466 -15.88 13.25 15.08
N VAL A 467 -15.12 12.61 15.97
CA VAL A 467 -15.42 12.55 17.39
C VAL A 467 -14.48 13.51 18.13
N PRO A 468 -15.00 14.49 18.89
CA PRO A 468 -14.16 15.43 19.61
C PRO A 468 -13.46 14.72 20.79
N ALA A 469 -12.24 15.15 21.11
CA ALA A 469 -11.43 14.53 22.16
C ALA A 469 -11.85 15.03 23.55
N ARG A 470 -11.98 14.12 24.51
CA ARG A 470 -12.26 14.46 25.92
C ARG A 470 -11.04 15.12 26.56
N LEU A 471 -11.25 16.21 27.30
CA LEU A 471 -10.20 16.83 28.10
C LEU A 471 -10.29 16.39 29.56
N THR A 472 -9.17 15.92 30.10
CA THR A 472 -9.04 15.53 31.51
C THR A 472 -7.86 16.24 32.18
N ALA A 473 -7.83 16.23 33.50
CA ALA A 473 -6.70 16.73 34.27
C ALA A 473 -6.37 15.80 35.43
N GLY A 474 -5.11 15.83 35.86
CA GLY A 474 -4.63 15.06 37.00
C GLY A 474 -3.67 13.95 36.63
N ARG A 475 -3.42 13.05 37.58
CA ARG A 475 -2.45 11.97 37.42
C ARG A 475 -2.90 11.01 36.33
N PRO A 476 -2.00 10.43 35.51
CA PRO A 476 -2.40 9.61 34.36
C PRO A 476 -3.30 8.41 34.70
N TRP A 477 -3.18 7.84 35.90
CA TRP A 477 -3.99 6.70 36.38
C TRP A 477 -5.27 7.10 37.13
N ALA A 478 -5.46 8.40 37.39
CA ALA A 478 -6.58 8.95 38.16
C ALA A 478 -6.98 10.30 37.55
N ALA A 479 -7.12 10.34 36.23
CA ALA A 479 -7.48 11.54 35.50
C ALA A 479 -8.98 11.84 35.68
N GLU A 480 -9.30 13.10 35.89
CA GLU A 480 -10.66 13.57 36.16
C GLU A 480 -11.12 14.54 35.08
N ASP A 481 -12.44 14.70 34.93
CA ASP A 481 -13.00 15.72 34.04
C ASP A 481 -12.61 17.13 34.47
N VAL A 482 -12.34 18.00 33.50
CA VAL A 482 -11.99 19.39 33.74
C VAL A 482 -13.23 20.18 34.19
N THR A 483 -13.46 20.15 35.50
CA THR A 483 -14.62 20.79 36.14
C THR A 483 -14.17 21.88 37.11
N GLY A 484 -14.93 22.98 37.14
CA GLY A 484 -14.67 24.12 38.01
C GLY A 484 -13.49 25.00 37.61
N VAL A 485 -13.41 26.18 38.24
CA VAL A 485 -12.45 27.24 37.89
C VAL A 485 -11.00 26.81 38.12
N ALA A 486 -10.72 25.97 39.12
CA ALA A 486 -9.36 25.50 39.43
C ALA A 486 -8.78 24.58 38.33
N ALA A 487 -9.57 23.66 37.79
CA ALA A 487 -9.14 22.79 36.69
C ALA A 487 -8.99 23.60 35.39
N LEU A 488 -9.93 24.51 35.11
CA LEU A 488 -9.86 25.41 33.96
C LEU A 488 -8.64 26.33 34.01
N THR A 489 -8.33 26.90 35.18
CA THR A 489 -7.16 27.78 35.37
C THR A 489 -5.85 27.03 35.16
N ARG A 490 -5.82 25.73 35.53
CA ARG A 490 -4.67 24.87 35.23
C ARG A 490 -4.53 24.58 33.74
N TRP A 491 -5.64 24.44 32.99
CA TRP A 491 -5.61 24.15 31.55
C TRP A 491 -5.30 25.37 30.67
N ALA A 492 -5.78 26.56 31.05
CA ALA A 492 -5.75 27.76 30.22
C ALA A 492 -4.39 28.06 29.55
N PRO A 493 -3.23 28.00 30.25
CA PRO A 493 -1.92 28.32 29.66
C PRO A 493 -1.43 27.33 28.61
N TYR A 494 -2.01 26.13 28.57
CA TYR A 494 -1.58 25.00 27.75
C TYR A 494 -2.56 24.73 26.58
N SER A 495 -3.75 25.32 26.62
CA SER A 495 -4.85 25.12 25.65
C SER A 495 -4.43 25.33 24.19
N CYS A 496 -3.66 26.37 23.88
CA CYS A 496 -3.20 26.65 22.51
C CYS A 496 -2.30 25.56 21.91
N TRP A 497 -1.68 24.72 22.75
CA TRP A 497 -0.86 23.60 22.29
C TRP A 497 -1.69 22.37 21.87
N LEU A 498 -3.01 22.36 22.14
CA LEU A 498 -3.91 21.33 21.60
C LEU A 498 -3.89 21.30 20.06
N GLY A 499 -3.52 22.40 19.40
CA GLY A 499 -3.29 22.44 17.96
C GLY A 499 -2.22 21.44 17.48
N ALA A 500 -1.21 21.11 18.31
CA ALA A 500 -0.19 20.11 18.00
C ALA A 500 -0.73 18.66 18.03
N MET A 501 -1.94 18.45 18.58
CA MET A 501 -2.57 17.14 18.73
C MET A 501 -3.61 16.84 17.65
N ARG A 502 -3.79 17.74 16.66
CA ARG A 502 -4.79 17.58 15.60
C ARG A 502 -4.56 16.34 14.73
N SER A 503 -5.67 15.81 14.22
CA SER A 503 -5.75 14.79 13.18
C SER A 503 -4.88 13.56 13.48
N ALA A 504 -4.94 13.06 14.71
CA ALA A 504 -4.09 11.97 15.20
C ALA A 504 -4.86 10.74 15.69
N GLY A 505 -6.19 10.76 15.63
CA GLY A 505 -7.03 9.73 16.24
C GLY A 505 -7.24 9.93 17.72
N VAL A 506 -7.25 11.17 18.20
CA VAL A 506 -7.22 11.47 19.64
C VAL A 506 -8.60 11.23 20.26
N ARG A 507 -8.65 10.34 21.26
CA ARG A 507 -9.87 10.11 22.06
C ARG A 507 -9.90 10.99 23.33
N THR A 508 -8.75 11.21 23.94
CA THR A 508 -8.61 11.94 25.21
C THR A 508 -7.30 12.71 25.24
N VAL A 509 -7.29 13.92 25.82
CA VAL A 509 -6.07 14.65 26.18
C VAL A 509 -6.07 14.91 27.68
N ASN A 510 -5.07 14.37 28.38
CA ASN A 510 -4.87 14.60 29.80
C ASN A 510 -3.80 15.66 30.06
N ALA A 511 -4.05 16.59 30.99
CA ALA A 511 -3.05 17.53 31.50
C ALA A 511 -2.65 17.19 32.94
N TRP A 512 -1.39 16.83 33.14
CA TRP A 512 -0.82 16.45 34.43
C TRP A 512 0.27 17.43 34.89
N ALA A 513 -0.03 18.22 35.93
CA ALA A 513 0.97 19.05 36.60
C ALA A 513 1.87 18.13 37.45
N TYR A 514 3.11 17.93 37.01
CA TYR A 514 4.00 16.92 37.60
C TYR A 514 5.08 17.50 38.51
N ALA A 515 5.43 18.79 38.33
CA ALA A 515 6.40 19.47 39.19
C ALA A 515 6.16 20.99 39.26
N ARG A 516 6.72 21.61 40.31
CA ARG A 516 6.81 23.06 40.49
C ARG A 516 8.24 23.40 40.88
N GLN A 517 8.89 24.29 40.14
CA GLN A 517 10.31 24.58 40.30
C GLN A 517 10.55 26.04 40.69
N PRO A 518 11.15 26.33 41.86
CA PRO A 518 11.62 27.67 42.20
C PRO A 518 12.64 28.18 41.17
N LEU A 519 12.51 29.43 40.74
CA LEU A 519 13.42 30.05 39.80
C LEU A 519 14.66 30.61 40.50
N PRO A 520 15.87 30.45 39.92
CA PRO A 520 17.13 30.82 40.58
C PRO A 520 17.33 32.33 40.80
N ASP A 521 16.52 33.18 40.16
CA ASP A 521 16.55 34.63 40.35
C ASP A 521 15.51 35.15 41.37
N GLY A 522 14.82 34.25 42.07
CA GLY A 522 13.80 34.61 43.06
C GLY A 522 12.50 35.14 42.48
N SER A 523 12.29 35.08 41.15
CA SER A 523 11.07 35.61 40.48
C SER A 523 9.80 34.77 40.68
N GLY A 524 9.85 33.73 41.51
CA GLY A 524 8.73 32.85 41.86
C GLY A 524 9.01 31.38 41.51
N SER A 525 7.95 30.60 41.28
CA SER A 525 8.06 29.19 40.88
C SER A 525 7.40 28.94 39.52
N ALA A 526 8.11 28.27 38.64
CA ALA A 526 7.55 27.79 37.39
C ALA A 526 6.75 26.50 37.58
N ASP A 527 5.70 26.33 36.79
CA ASP A 527 4.92 25.11 36.74
C ASP A 527 5.37 24.23 35.57
N TRP A 528 5.48 22.92 35.83
CA TRP A 528 5.74 21.90 34.83
C TRP A 528 4.48 21.06 34.61
N MET A 529 4.07 20.97 33.34
CA MET A 529 2.87 20.27 32.91
C MET A 529 3.23 19.28 31.83
N CYS A 530 2.68 18.08 31.93
CA CYS A 530 2.71 17.14 30.84
C CYS A 530 1.32 17.01 30.25
N THR A 531 1.17 17.25 28.95
CA THR A 531 -0.06 16.96 28.21
C THR A 531 0.12 15.74 27.33
N ARG A 532 -0.72 14.73 27.50
CA ARG A 532 -0.69 13.49 26.73
C ARG A 532 -2.00 13.29 25.99
N ALA A 533 -1.91 13.13 24.67
CA ALA A 533 -3.01 12.76 23.80
C ALA A 533 -3.02 11.24 23.59
N GLU A 534 -4.06 10.58 24.09
CA GLU A 534 -4.33 9.15 23.88
C GLU A 534 -5.18 8.98 22.62
N THR A 535 -4.89 7.93 21.84
CA THR A 535 -5.58 7.69 20.57
C THR A 535 -6.50 6.46 20.63
N TRP A 536 -7.45 6.40 19.70
CA TRP A 536 -8.35 5.24 19.53
C TRP A 536 -7.59 3.94 19.24
N ARG A 537 -6.51 4.02 18.45
CA ARG A 537 -5.73 2.82 18.05
C ARG A 537 -4.74 2.33 19.12
N GLY A 538 -4.61 3.04 20.25
CA GLY A 538 -3.65 2.70 21.31
C GLY A 538 -2.18 2.94 20.94
N GLY A 539 -1.92 3.76 19.92
CA GLY A 539 -0.58 4.15 19.46
C GLY A 539 -0.62 5.47 18.67
N GLY A 540 0.50 6.13 18.43
CA GLY A 540 0.50 7.50 17.88
C GLY A 540 0.15 8.56 18.91
N GLU A 541 0.21 8.22 20.19
CA GLU A 541 0.15 9.16 21.29
C GLU A 541 1.15 10.29 21.08
N ARG A 542 0.79 11.47 21.57
CA ARG A 542 1.64 12.65 21.53
C ARG A 542 1.76 13.21 22.93
N VAL A 543 2.97 13.46 23.37
CA VAL A 543 3.30 13.99 24.69
C VAL A 543 3.98 15.33 24.52
N LEU A 544 3.56 16.33 25.30
CA LEU A 544 4.29 17.58 25.43
C LEU A 544 4.60 17.80 26.91
N ALA A 545 5.88 17.92 27.24
CA ALA A 545 6.29 18.51 28.50
C ALA A 545 6.42 20.02 28.32
N GLN A 546 5.74 20.77 29.16
CA GLN A 546 5.54 22.20 29.03
C GLN A 546 5.96 22.91 30.30
N PHE A 547 6.60 24.05 30.13
CA PHE A 547 7.14 24.89 31.19
C PHE A 547 6.43 26.24 31.18
N ARG A 548 5.95 26.68 32.34
CA ARG A 548 5.32 27.99 32.51
C ARG A 548 6.01 28.78 33.62
N ALA A 549 6.69 29.86 33.25
CA ALA A 549 7.26 30.79 34.22
C ALA A 549 6.17 31.64 34.91
N PRO A 550 6.40 32.12 36.15
CA PRO A 550 5.50 33.05 36.83
C PRO A 550 5.14 34.26 35.97
N GLY A 551 3.87 34.68 36.01
CA GLY A 551 3.39 35.85 35.28
C GLY A 551 3.28 35.69 33.76
N THR A 552 3.64 34.53 33.20
CA THR A 552 3.46 34.25 31.77
C THR A 552 2.06 33.73 31.47
N ALA A 553 1.45 34.24 30.39
CA ALA A 553 0.11 33.84 29.97
C ALA A 553 0.08 32.45 29.31
N ARG A 554 1.16 32.08 28.61
CA ARG A 554 1.28 30.82 27.85
C ARG A 554 2.48 30.03 28.33
N ALA A 555 2.36 28.71 28.32
CA ALA A 555 3.48 27.82 28.55
C ALA A 555 4.33 27.66 27.28
N ALA A 556 5.62 27.39 27.45
CA ALA A 556 6.53 26.97 26.40
C ALA A 556 6.64 25.44 26.37
N VAL A 557 6.79 24.85 25.18
CA VAL A 557 7.11 23.42 25.05
C VAL A 557 8.59 23.22 25.37
N ALA A 558 8.85 22.48 26.45
CA ALA A 558 10.20 22.09 26.85
C ALA A 558 10.66 20.84 26.07
N ALA A 559 9.75 19.89 25.88
CA ALA A 559 9.99 18.68 25.11
C ALA A 559 8.70 18.14 24.50
N LYS A 560 8.83 17.37 23.42
CA LYS A 560 7.74 16.66 22.75
C LYS A 560 8.17 15.22 22.56
N ALA A 561 7.24 14.28 22.53
CA ALA A 561 7.52 12.90 22.12
C ALA A 561 6.28 12.29 21.47
N GLN A 562 6.49 11.21 20.71
CA GLN A 562 5.41 10.42 20.11
C GLN A 562 5.72 8.94 20.26
N ASN A 563 4.69 8.11 20.38
CA ASN A 563 4.84 6.65 20.56
C ASN A 563 5.70 6.28 21.79
N VAL A 564 5.51 6.98 22.91
CA VAL A 564 6.19 6.71 24.19
C VAL A 564 5.18 6.43 25.29
N SER A 565 5.56 5.63 26.30
CA SER A 565 4.73 5.37 27.48
C SER A 565 4.71 6.50 28.50
N ALA A 566 5.74 7.35 28.49
CA ALA A 566 5.93 8.46 29.42
C ALA A 566 4.69 9.34 29.57
N CYS A 567 4.43 9.85 30.77
CA CYS A 567 3.23 10.63 31.10
C CYS A 567 1.90 9.87 30.94
N GLY A 568 1.94 8.56 30.70
CA GLY A 568 0.76 7.71 30.55
C GLY A 568 0.45 6.89 31.79
N ALA A 569 -0.71 6.24 31.82
CA ALA A 569 -1.08 5.36 32.93
C ALA A 569 -0.13 4.17 33.09
N ARG A 570 0.48 3.70 31.98
CA ARG A 570 1.45 2.59 32.00
C ARG A 570 2.83 3.00 32.49
N ASP A 571 3.21 4.25 32.28
CA ASP A 571 4.50 4.76 32.72
C ASP A 571 4.35 6.24 33.11
N PRO A 572 3.92 6.49 34.36
CA PRO A 572 3.62 7.82 34.84
C PRO A 572 4.90 8.57 35.25
N HIS A 573 5.91 8.59 34.40
CA HIS A 573 7.18 9.25 34.65
C HIS A 573 7.50 10.18 33.49
N VAL A 574 8.04 11.35 33.82
CA VAL A 574 8.39 12.39 32.86
C VAL A 574 9.62 13.11 33.40
N LEU A 575 10.59 13.33 32.52
CA LEU A 575 11.73 14.22 32.75
C LEU A 575 11.83 15.15 31.56
N ALA A 576 11.90 16.46 31.80
CA ALA A 576 12.08 17.44 30.74
C ALA A 576 12.92 18.61 31.23
N GLY A 577 13.54 19.33 30.30
CA GLY A 577 14.31 20.53 30.59
C GLY A 577 14.13 21.63 29.57
N VAL A 578 14.36 22.86 30.02
CA VAL A 578 14.24 24.08 29.23
C VAL A 578 15.43 24.98 29.51
N LEU A 579 15.92 25.67 28.47
CA LEU A 579 16.78 26.83 28.66
C LEU A 579 15.93 28.04 28.99
N TRP A 580 16.17 28.62 30.16
CA TRP A 580 15.43 29.76 30.66
C TRP A 580 16.37 30.93 30.95
N LYS A 581 15.93 32.13 30.57
CA LYS A 581 16.66 33.38 30.79
C LYS A 581 16.09 34.11 32.00
N ALA A 582 16.92 34.31 33.02
CA ALA A 582 16.56 35.11 34.19
C ALA A 582 16.32 36.57 33.81
N LYS A 583 15.54 37.30 34.62
CA LYS A 583 15.32 38.74 34.40
C LYS A 583 16.62 39.53 34.43
N ALA A 584 17.57 39.11 35.27
CA ALA A 584 18.91 39.67 35.35
C ALA A 584 19.82 39.30 34.16
N GLY A 585 19.33 38.52 33.18
CA GLY A 585 20.01 38.23 31.91
C GLY A 585 20.77 36.89 31.85
N GLY A 586 21.04 36.24 32.99
CA GLY A 586 21.73 34.95 33.04
C GLY A 586 20.88 33.79 32.50
N TRP A 587 21.51 32.88 31.75
CA TRP A 587 20.86 31.68 31.24
C TRP A 587 21.04 30.50 32.20
N TYR A 588 20.00 29.68 32.30
CA TYR A 588 19.97 28.49 33.13
C TYR A 588 19.32 27.33 32.37
N LEU A 589 19.86 26.13 32.54
CA LEU A 589 19.14 24.90 32.30
C LEU A 589 18.31 24.60 33.53
N LEU A 590 16.99 24.59 33.35
CA LEU A 590 16.04 24.10 34.33
C LEU A 590 15.54 22.74 33.87
N ALA A 591 15.55 21.73 34.73
CA ALA A 591 14.92 20.45 34.45
C ALA A 591 14.10 19.97 35.65
N ALA A 592 13.02 19.25 35.35
CA ALA A 592 12.15 18.65 36.35
C ALA A 592 11.74 17.25 35.94
N GLY A 593 11.85 16.33 36.90
CA GLY A 593 11.29 14.99 36.90
C GLY A 593 9.97 14.94 37.65
N THR A 594 9.30 13.79 37.61
CA THR A 594 8.18 13.50 38.52
C THR A 594 8.66 13.42 39.97
N ARG A 595 7.75 13.52 40.95
CA ARG A 595 8.08 13.63 42.39
C ARG A 595 8.98 12.49 42.90
N ASP A 596 8.85 11.31 42.33
CA ASP A 596 9.62 10.11 42.64
C ASP A 596 10.98 10.03 41.91
N THR A 597 11.40 11.11 41.26
CA THR A 597 12.75 11.24 40.69
C THR A 597 13.73 11.61 41.80
N GLU A 598 14.64 10.71 42.14
CA GLU A 598 15.63 10.87 43.20
C GLU A 598 16.83 11.72 42.76
N SER A 599 17.24 11.62 41.50
CA SER A 599 18.34 12.42 40.98
C SER A 599 18.19 12.73 39.50
N ILE A 600 18.74 13.87 39.07
CA ILE A 600 18.79 14.31 37.67
C ILE A 600 20.23 14.66 37.32
N ARG A 601 20.68 14.18 36.17
CA ARG A 601 21.96 14.50 35.56
C ARG A 601 21.74 15.14 34.20
N ALA A 602 22.39 16.28 33.97
CA ALA A 602 22.54 16.91 32.67
C ALA A 602 23.94 16.67 32.13
N THR A 603 24.03 16.31 30.86
CA THR A 603 25.29 16.12 30.13
C THR A 603 25.25 16.82 28.76
N GLY A 604 26.38 16.89 28.06
CA GLY A 604 26.50 17.61 26.79
C GLY A 604 26.93 19.07 26.98
N GLY A 605 26.23 20.01 26.33
CA GLY A 605 26.52 21.45 26.36
C GLY A 605 26.27 22.12 27.71
N VAL A 606 25.62 21.42 28.65
CA VAL A 606 25.54 21.80 30.06
C VAL A 606 25.82 20.55 30.89
N ARG A 607 26.67 20.69 31.92
CA ARG A 607 26.97 19.61 32.85
C ARG A 607 26.53 19.99 34.25
N GLY A 608 25.76 19.11 34.88
CA GLY A 608 25.33 19.30 36.27
C GLY A 608 24.55 18.10 36.79
N THR A 609 24.47 18.00 38.11
CA THR A 609 23.75 16.93 38.80
C THR A 609 22.97 17.51 39.97
N SER A 610 21.80 16.95 40.23
CA SER A 610 20.98 17.23 41.41
C SER A 610 20.56 15.91 42.07
N ARG A 611 20.47 15.90 43.40
CA ARG A 611 19.91 14.80 44.20
C ARG A 611 18.47 15.11 44.61
N ASP A 612 17.71 15.61 43.64
CA ASP A 612 16.29 15.95 43.74
C ASP A 612 15.66 15.78 42.35
N SER A 613 14.33 15.76 42.33
CA SER A 613 13.45 15.83 41.16
C SER A 613 13.55 17.14 40.37
N LEU A 614 14.37 18.09 40.81
CA LEU A 614 14.61 19.38 40.18
C LEU A 614 16.10 19.60 39.95
N LEU A 615 16.46 20.17 38.79
CA LEU A 615 17.82 20.57 38.45
C LEU A 615 17.82 22.01 37.95
N THR A 616 18.76 22.80 38.48
CA THR A 616 19.02 24.17 38.05
C THR A 616 20.53 24.34 37.87
N VAL A 617 20.98 24.62 36.64
CA VAL A 617 22.41 24.77 36.31
C VAL A 617 22.59 26.02 35.47
N ARG A 618 23.63 26.81 35.72
CA ARG A 618 24.01 27.92 34.84
C ARG A 618 24.33 27.38 33.45
N ALA A 619 23.86 28.06 32.43
CA ALA A 619 24.04 27.67 31.03
C ALA A 619 24.38 28.89 30.18
N GLU A 620 24.77 28.64 28.94
CA GLU A 620 24.89 29.65 27.90
C GLU A 620 23.66 29.64 26.99
N GLN A 621 23.45 30.73 26.26
CA GLN A 621 22.39 30.81 25.27
C GLN A 621 22.57 29.72 24.21
N GLY A 622 21.51 28.95 23.94
CA GLY A 622 21.51 27.93 22.90
C GLY A 622 22.19 26.60 23.29
N ALA A 623 22.69 26.46 24.51
CA ALA A 623 23.22 25.20 25.01
C ALA A 623 22.19 24.05 24.93
N ARG A 624 22.65 22.86 24.55
CA ARG A 624 21.81 21.65 24.49
C ARG A 624 22.31 20.65 25.52
N ALA A 625 21.39 20.04 26.24
CA ALA A 625 21.71 19.06 27.28
C ALA A 625 20.89 17.79 27.11
N GLU A 626 21.54 16.66 27.34
CA GLU A 626 20.89 15.37 27.53
C GLU A 626 20.59 15.20 29.01
N LEU A 627 19.36 14.79 29.32
CA LEU A 627 18.90 14.61 30.69
C LEU A 627 18.73 13.13 30.98
N LYS A 628 19.21 12.71 32.15
CA LYS A 628 18.98 11.38 32.70
C LYS A 628 18.54 11.49 34.15
N GLY A 629 17.45 10.85 34.50
CA GLY A 629 16.92 10.76 35.84
C GLY A 629 17.07 9.35 36.41
N THR A 630 17.19 9.25 37.72
CA THR A 630 17.03 7.99 38.46
C THR A 630 15.84 8.14 39.38
N LEU A 631 14.90 7.20 39.29
CA LEU A 631 13.73 7.13 40.17
C LEU A 631 14.10 6.54 41.53
N GLU A 632 13.26 6.75 42.55
CA GLU A 632 13.38 6.12 43.88
C GLU A 632 13.45 4.57 43.81
N SER A 633 12.89 3.98 42.75
CA SER A 633 12.98 2.53 42.47
C SER A 633 14.35 2.07 41.95
N GLY A 634 15.29 3.00 41.71
CA GLY A 634 16.57 2.76 41.04
C GLY A 634 16.48 2.70 39.50
N ARG A 635 15.27 2.70 38.93
CA ARG A 635 15.07 2.70 37.47
C ARG A 635 15.53 4.04 36.86
N SER A 636 16.33 3.97 35.79
CA SER A 636 16.69 5.16 35.01
C SER A 636 15.58 5.57 34.05
N ILE A 637 15.39 6.88 33.87
CA ILE A 637 14.55 7.49 32.85
C ILE A 637 15.35 8.52 32.07
N ASP A 638 15.08 8.65 30.77
CA ASP A 638 15.70 9.69 29.94
C ASP A 638 14.80 10.92 29.84
N GLY A 639 15.40 12.06 29.51
CA GLY A 639 14.64 13.25 29.14
C GLY A 639 13.75 12.98 27.94
N LEU A 640 12.52 13.52 27.97
CA LEU A 640 11.59 13.46 26.86
C LEU A 640 12.20 14.12 25.60
N GLN A 641 12.14 13.47 24.44
CA GLN A 641 12.75 13.92 23.18
C GLN A 641 11.86 13.70 21.94
#